data_AF-A0A163JRW0-F1
#
_entry.id   AF-A0A163JRW0-F1
#
_cell.length_a   1.000
_cell.length_b   1.000
_cell.length_c   1.000
_cell.angle_alpha   90.00
_cell.angle_beta   90.00
_cell.angle_gamma   90.00
#
_symmetry.space_group_name_H-M   'P 1'
#
loop_
_entity.id
_entity.type
_entity.pdbx_description
1 polymer ?
#
loop_
_entity_poly.entity_id
_entity_poly.type
_entity_poly.pdbx_seq_one_letter_code
_entity_poly.pdbx_strand_id
1 'polypeptide(L)'
;MKFGELLSSEVFVPWRLSYIQYDVLKVELKTRQQDHSWNERDEQDFVALLENELEKVYDFVNAKLSEVEARINYCERSIRTFMNNPTYSSEQNWSVMDEALTEVLFDVNDLAKFTRLNYIGFQKIIKKHDKWTHLDLQQAFVPQLRAKPLDKQRFDVAIVFISSLHDICRLKGQPRTGNAAAGGDQSAFERATAKYWIHPDNITEVKSIIMLHLPVLIFNDDKPFEQADAAISSVYFDNPDFDLYTGRLQRDEGAEAIRFRWYGPMSTNSVFIERKTHHAWWLDGASVKDRFRLSEPEVAKFVSGELSAATYADNLKAKGTDEQIIKDNLFIANGIQSSLSNKNLDPVLRAFYNRTAFQLPGDQRVRVSLDTDLTFIREDNFDRERRGDGQWRRPDVGIDYPFNYLDEGDVLRFPYAVLETKLQTHLGQEPPAWLTNLIDSHLVHEVPRFSKYLHGACHFYGDRMPLLPWWLSEMELDIRKPRATNFGLTRSKSFKPLIDGHYSRAMEQEATRMKVVAERANSIRRINSTNQDQQQQQAEPPQQQRQQSGYTLQDPSEEGPIYPDEKLLARQTAAAEAAAAAAQQFSSSSTEDAKKKKKKDRNMDSTELDMTAIPLGESVAVDDKKSKFGVTKVRVEPKVFFANERTFISWLQFCALLLTVALNLMNFATDDSTRIVGGIFMGLAAVIAIYALYRFEKRAWMINRRVVGRYDDLWGPAVLCVLLVGALIVNFYLRFHN
;
A
#
# COMPACT_ATOMS: atom_id res chain seq x y z
N MET A 1 1.87 -17.89 -22.14
CA MET A 1 1.97 -19.26 -21.59
C MET A 1 0.71 -20.04 -21.92
N LYS A 2 0.79 -21.37 -22.08
CA LYS A 2 -0.41 -22.22 -22.22
C LYS A 2 -1.08 -22.36 -20.85
N PHE A 3 -2.41 -22.47 -20.81
CA PHE A 3 -3.10 -22.49 -19.51
C PHE A 3 -2.77 -23.70 -18.62
N GLY A 4 -2.54 -24.88 -19.20
CA GLY A 4 -2.10 -26.05 -18.42
C GLY A 4 -0.74 -25.86 -17.74
N GLU A 5 0.19 -25.14 -18.38
CA GLU A 5 1.48 -24.77 -17.78
C GLU A 5 1.26 -23.85 -16.57
N LEU A 6 0.45 -22.80 -16.74
CA LEU A 6 0.08 -21.87 -15.66
C LEU A 6 -0.65 -22.56 -14.49
N LEU A 7 -1.59 -23.46 -14.79
CA LEU A 7 -2.28 -24.24 -13.77
C LEU A 7 -1.29 -25.12 -13.01
N SER A 8 -0.35 -25.78 -13.70
CA SER A 8 0.65 -26.62 -13.05
C SER A 8 1.63 -25.86 -12.15
N SER A 9 1.90 -24.57 -12.42
CA SER A 9 2.78 -23.73 -11.60
C SER A 9 2.08 -23.07 -10.41
N GLU A 10 0.80 -22.71 -10.55
CA GLU A 10 0.03 -21.97 -9.52
C GLU A 10 -0.84 -22.89 -8.62
N VAL A 11 -0.88 -24.21 -8.87
CA VAL A 11 -1.65 -25.15 -8.06
C VAL A 11 -1.10 -25.25 -6.64
N PHE A 12 -1.95 -24.98 -5.65
CA PHE A 12 -1.65 -25.23 -4.25
C PHE A 12 -1.64 -26.74 -3.99
N VAL A 13 -0.45 -27.30 -3.73
CA VAL A 13 -0.18 -28.75 -3.66
C VAL A 13 -1.15 -29.53 -2.75
N PRO A 14 -1.51 -29.06 -1.53
CA PRO A 14 -2.45 -29.77 -0.67
C PRO A 14 -3.86 -29.95 -1.25
N TRP A 15 -4.29 -29.09 -2.19
CA TRP A 15 -5.63 -29.13 -2.79
C TRP A 15 -5.61 -29.63 -4.23
N ARG A 16 -4.48 -30.19 -4.70
CA ARG A 16 -4.25 -30.61 -6.10
C ARG A 16 -5.36 -31.49 -6.68
N LEU A 17 -5.97 -32.38 -5.88
CA LEU A 17 -7.05 -33.27 -6.33
C LEU A 17 -8.40 -32.55 -6.53
N SER A 18 -8.62 -31.47 -5.78
CA SER A 18 -9.84 -30.66 -5.85
C SER A 18 -9.88 -29.72 -7.05
N TYR A 19 -8.73 -29.38 -7.65
CA TYR A 19 -8.69 -28.56 -8.87
C TYR A 19 -9.34 -29.28 -10.07
N ILE A 20 -9.82 -28.48 -11.02
CA ILE A 20 -10.28 -28.92 -12.33
C ILE A 20 -9.19 -29.71 -13.04
N GLN A 21 -9.52 -30.91 -13.52
CA GLN A 21 -8.65 -31.78 -14.31
C GLN A 21 -8.56 -31.31 -15.76
N TYR A 22 -8.13 -30.05 -15.96
CA TYR A 22 -8.11 -29.37 -17.25
C TYR A 22 -7.41 -30.18 -18.34
N ASP A 23 -6.28 -30.82 -18.02
CA ASP A 23 -5.54 -31.63 -18.99
C ASP A 23 -6.24 -32.95 -19.35
N VAL A 24 -7.02 -33.55 -18.45
CA VAL A 24 -7.83 -34.74 -18.75
C VAL A 24 -8.95 -34.37 -19.72
N LEU A 25 -9.76 -33.35 -19.40
CA LEU A 25 -10.81 -32.81 -20.27
C LEU A 25 -10.26 -32.41 -21.66
N LYS A 26 -9.06 -31.83 -21.70
CA LYS A 26 -8.35 -31.43 -22.92
C LYS A 26 -7.81 -32.62 -23.74
N VAL A 27 -7.49 -33.74 -23.11
CA VAL A 27 -7.09 -34.98 -23.80
C VAL A 27 -8.33 -35.69 -24.31
N GLU A 28 -9.37 -35.84 -23.49
CA GLU A 28 -10.64 -36.45 -23.87
C GLU A 28 -11.22 -35.82 -25.14
N LEU A 29 -11.33 -34.48 -25.16
CA LEU A 29 -11.81 -33.73 -26.31
C LEU A 29 -10.93 -33.89 -27.56
N LYS A 30 -9.62 -34.09 -27.37
CA LYS A 30 -8.68 -34.33 -28.48
C LYS A 30 -8.82 -35.75 -29.04
N THR A 31 -8.93 -36.75 -28.17
CA THR A 31 -8.97 -38.16 -28.55
C THR A 31 -10.26 -38.46 -29.31
N ARG A 32 -11.43 -38.11 -28.75
CA ARG A 32 -12.73 -38.30 -29.42
C ARG A 32 -12.77 -37.70 -30.82
N GLN A 33 -12.23 -36.49 -30.99
CA GLN A 33 -12.21 -35.81 -32.29
C GLN A 33 -11.10 -36.29 -33.25
N GLN A 34 -10.16 -37.10 -32.79
CA GLN A 34 -9.21 -37.83 -33.65
C GLN A 34 -9.77 -39.20 -34.06
N ASP A 35 -10.59 -39.83 -33.21
CA ASP A 35 -11.19 -41.14 -33.46
C ASP A 35 -12.44 -41.03 -34.38
N HIS A 36 -13.28 -40.01 -34.20
CA HIS A 36 -14.44 -39.74 -35.07
C HIS A 36 -14.86 -38.26 -35.08
N SER A 37 -15.80 -37.91 -35.95
CA SER A 37 -16.51 -36.63 -35.86
C SER A 37 -17.29 -36.55 -34.54
N TRP A 38 -17.29 -35.37 -33.92
CA TRP A 38 -18.04 -35.09 -32.69
C TRP A 38 -19.53 -35.42 -32.87
N ASN A 39 -20.09 -36.23 -31.98
CA ASN A 39 -21.49 -36.66 -32.05
C ASN A 39 -22.28 -36.29 -30.77
N GLU A 40 -23.60 -36.43 -30.81
CA GLU A 40 -24.49 -36.03 -29.69
C GLU A 40 -24.21 -36.79 -28.37
N ARG A 41 -23.68 -38.02 -28.43
CA ARG A 41 -23.26 -38.77 -27.24
C ARG A 41 -21.96 -38.23 -26.67
N ASP A 42 -21.04 -37.76 -27.52
CA ASP A 42 -19.81 -37.07 -27.06
C ASP A 42 -20.13 -35.78 -26.33
N GLU A 43 -21.09 -35.01 -26.85
CA GLU A 43 -21.59 -33.81 -26.18
C GLU A 43 -22.14 -34.15 -24.80
N GLN A 44 -23.03 -35.15 -24.70
CA GLN A 44 -23.63 -35.58 -23.44
C GLN A 44 -22.59 -36.09 -22.43
N ASP A 45 -21.67 -36.95 -22.86
CA ASP A 45 -20.57 -37.45 -22.02
C ASP A 45 -19.66 -36.31 -21.54
N PHE A 46 -19.28 -35.40 -22.43
CA PHE A 46 -18.36 -34.30 -22.12
C PHE A 46 -19.00 -33.26 -21.19
N VAL A 47 -20.28 -32.95 -21.39
CA VAL A 47 -21.07 -32.12 -20.48
C VAL A 47 -21.16 -32.78 -19.11
N ALA A 48 -21.46 -34.09 -19.02
CA ALA A 48 -21.48 -34.80 -17.75
C ALA A 48 -20.11 -34.80 -17.04
N LEU A 49 -18.99 -34.91 -17.77
CA LEU A 49 -17.64 -34.76 -17.19
C LEU A 49 -17.40 -33.34 -16.66
N LEU A 50 -17.84 -32.30 -17.37
CA LEU A 50 -17.73 -30.91 -16.91
C LEU A 50 -18.61 -30.62 -15.69
N GLU A 51 -19.82 -31.17 -15.64
CA GLU A 51 -20.74 -31.06 -14.49
C GLU A 51 -20.17 -31.69 -13.24
N ASN A 52 -19.63 -32.91 -13.35
CA ASN A 52 -18.97 -33.62 -12.24
C ASN A 52 -17.75 -32.84 -11.71
N GLU A 53 -16.92 -32.29 -12.61
CA GLU A 53 -15.78 -31.45 -12.22
C GLU A 53 -16.23 -30.12 -11.58
N LEU A 54 -17.31 -29.51 -12.06
CA LEU A 54 -17.90 -28.29 -11.49
C LEU A 54 -18.47 -28.55 -10.09
N GLU A 55 -19.16 -29.67 -9.88
CA GLU A 55 -19.67 -30.11 -8.58
C GLU A 55 -18.53 -30.33 -7.58
N LYS A 56 -17.53 -31.13 -7.95
CA LYS A 56 -16.33 -31.38 -7.12
C LYS A 56 -15.66 -30.08 -6.67
N VAL A 57 -15.47 -29.13 -7.59
CA VAL A 57 -14.86 -27.82 -7.27
C VAL A 57 -15.78 -27.02 -6.34
N TYR A 58 -17.08 -26.92 -6.66
CA TYR A 58 -18.04 -26.14 -5.88
C TYR A 58 -18.19 -26.65 -4.44
N ASP A 59 -18.35 -27.96 -4.26
CA ASP A 59 -18.52 -28.58 -2.94
C ASP A 59 -17.25 -28.43 -2.09
N PHE A 60 -16.07 -28.56 -2.70
CA PHE A 60 -14.80 -28.30 -2.00
C PHE A 60 -14.68 -26.85 -1.53
N VAL A 61 -15.04 -25.87 -2.37
CA VAL A 61 -15.00 -24.45 -1.99
C VAL A 61 -15.98 -24.16 -0.85
N ASN A 62 -17.21 -24.67 -0.92
CA ASN A 62 -18.21 -24.48 0.13
C ASN A 62 -17.77 -25.12 1.46
N ALA A 63 -17.24 -26.35 1.43
CA ALA A 63 -16.71 -27.01 2.61
C ALA A 63 -15.56 -26.21 3.26
N LYS A 64 -14.67 -25.64 2.44
CA LYS A 64 -13.59 -24.76 2.94
C LYS A 64 -14.08 -23.40 3.42
N LEU A 65 -15.12 -22.84 2.83
CA LEU A 65 -15.74 -21.61 3.35
C LEU A 65 -16.35 -21.84 4.73
N SER A 66 -17.10 -22.94 4.93
CA SER A 66 -17.65 -23.31 6.25
C SER A 66 -16.58 -23.62 7.29
N GLU A 67 -15.44 -24.21 6.89
CA GLU A 67 -14.27 -24.40 7.78
C GLU A 67 -13.68 -23.06 8.23
N VAL A 68 -13.50 -22.11 7.30
CA VAL A 68 -13.03 -20.74 7.59
C VAL A 68 -14.01 -20.02 8.53
N GLU A 69 -15.31 -20.06 8.24
CA GLU A 69 -16.34 -19.45 9.08
C GLU A 69 -16.36 -20.05 10.50
N ALA A 70 -16.25 -21.37 10.63
CA ALA A 70 -16.18 -22.03 11.93
C ALA A 70 -14.94 -21.58 12.74
N ARG A 71 -13.79 -21.40 12.08
CA ARG A 71 -12.55 -20.88 12.71
C ARG A 71 -12.67 -19.41 13.12
N ILE A 72 -13.28 -18.56 12.31
CA ILE A 72 -13.55 -17.15 12.66
C ILE A 72 -14.47 -17.08 13.88
N ASN A 73 -15.58 -17.83 13.88
CA ASN A 73 -16.52 -17.91 14.99
C ASN A 73 -15.86 -18.43 16.29
N TYR A 74 -14.92 -19.37 16.19
CA TYR A 74 -14.13 -19.85 17.33
C TYR A 74 -13.21 -18.75 17.89
N CYS A 75 -12.48 -18.04 17.01
CA CYS A 75 -11.62 -16.93 17.43
C CYS A 75 -12.41 -15.81 18.09
N GLU A 76 -13.57 -15.43 17.52
CA GLU A 76 -14.46 -14.42 18.10
C GLU A 76 -14.93 -14.81 19.51
N ARG A 77 -15.41 -16.04 19.71
CA ARG A 77 -15.87 -16.53 21.03
C ARG A 77 -14.73 -16.54 22.04
N SER A 78 -13.53 -16.94 21.65
CA SER A 78 -12.32 -16.89 22.49
C SER A 78 -11.96 -15.45 22.88
N ILE A 79 -11.93 -14.53 21.92
CA ILE A 79 -11.65 -13.10 22.13
C ILE A 79 -12.67 -12.47 23.09
N ARG A 80 -13.98 -12.69 22.87
CA ARG A 80 -15.05 -12.25 23.79
C ARG A 80 -14.87 -12.82 25.20
N THR A 81 -14.40 -14.07 25.30
CA THR A 81 -14.12 -14.72 26.59
C THR A 81 -12.94 -14.06 27.32
N PHE A 82 -11.89 -13.64 26.61
CA PHE A 82 -10.73 -12.94 27.16
C PHE A 82 -11.06 -11.50 27.58
N MET A 83 -11.93 -10.81 26.84
CA MET A 83 -12.43 -9.48 27.23
C MET A 83 -13.25 -9.54 28.52
N ASN A 84 -14.09 -10.57 28.68
CA ASN A 84 -14.97 -10.72 29.83
C ASN A 84 -14.29 -11.32 31.08
N ASN A 85 -13.22 -12.11 30.92
CA ASN A 85 -12.54 -12.81 32.01
C ASN A 85 -11.05 -12.42 32.12
N PRO A 86 -10.67 -11.52 33.05
CA PRO A 86 -9.28 -11.09 33.24
C PRO A 86 -8.29 -12.25 33.45
N THR A 87 -8.72 -13.34 34.10
CA THR A 87 -7.89 -14.53 34.38
C THR A 87 -7.37 -15.24 33.11
N TYR A 88 -8.10 -15.13 31.99
CA TYR A 88 -7.69 -15.72 30.71
C TYR A 88 -7.02 -14.70 29.77
N SER A 89 -6.93 -13.43 30.17
CA SER A 89 -6.35 -12.34 29.38
C SER A 89 -4.82 -12.28 29.52
N SER A 90 -4.13 -13.37 29.19
CA SER A 90 -2.66 -13.41 29.11
C SER A 90 -2.19 -12.90 27.75
N GLU A 91 -1.01 -12.25 27.69
CA GLU A 91 -0.45 -11.77 26.41
C GLU A 91 -0.21 -12.91 25.41
N GLN A 92 0.11 -14.11 25.90
CA GLN A 92 0.28 -15.30 25.09
C GLN A 92 -1.04 -15.72 24.43
N ASN A 93 -2.16 -15.69 25.15
CA ASN A 93 -3.47 -16.04 24.59
C ASN A 93 -3.90 -15.07 23.49
N TRP A 94 -3.64 -13.78 23.66
CA TRP A 94 -3.87 -12.77 22.61
C TRP A 94 -3.00 -13.01 21.37
N SER A 95 -1.71 -13.32 21.56
CA SER A 95 -0.79 -13.64 20.46
C SER A 95 -1.20 -14.90 19.70
N VAL A 96 -1.65 -15.96 20.39
CA VAL A 96 -2.09 -17.21 19.75
C VAL A 96 -3.37 -17.00 18.93
N MET A 97 -4.29 -16.13 19.36
CA MET A 97 -5.46 -15.76 18.55
C MET A 97 -5.07 -14.91 17.33
N ASP A 98 -4.14 -13.96 17.47
CA ASP A 98 -3.64 -13.15 16.35
C ASP A 98 -2.93 -14.02 15.29
N GLU A 99 -2.17 -15.04 15.70
CA GLU A 99 -1.58 -16.03 14.79
C GLU A 99 -2.63 -16.94 14.15
N ALA A 100 -3.64 -17.40 14.90
CA ALA A 100 -4.73 -18.21 14.36
C ALA A 100 -5.56 -17.44 13.31
N LEU A 101 -5.84 -16.16 13.54
CA LEU A 101 -6.48 -15.26 12.57
C LEU A 101 -5.58 -15.01 11.35
N THR A 102 -4.27 -14.87 11.55
CA THR A 102 -3.30 -14.78 10.46
C THR A 102 -3.35 -16.02 9.58
N GLU A 103 -3.36 -17.23 10.16
CA GLU A 103 -3.46 -18.46 9.38
C GLU A 103 -4.77 -18.56 8.59
N VAL A 104 -5.91 -18.18 9.19
CA VAL A 104 -7.20 -18.10 8.48
C VAL A 104 -7.13 -17.11 7.32
N LEU A 105 -6.44 -15.97 7.47
CA LEU A 105 -6.26 -14.99 6.39
C LEU A 105 -5.45 -15.55 5.21
N PHE A 106 -4.45 -16.40 5.48
CA PHE A 106 -3.72 -17.14 4.43
C PHE A 106 -4.62 -18.18 3.75
N ASP A 107 -5.41 -18.94 4.52
CA ASP A 107 -6.35 -19.93 3.97
C ASP A 107 -7.41 -19.27 3.06
N VAL A 108 -7.92 -18.09 3.44
CA VAL A 108 -8.81 -17.26 2.63
C VAL A 108 -8.14 -16.78 1.33
N ASN A 109 -6.88 -16.34 1.40
CA ASN A 109 -6.12 -15.93 0.22
C ASN A 109 -5.91 -17.10 -0.76
N ASP A 110 -5.54 -18.27 -0.25
CA ASP A 110 -5.35 -19.47 -1.07
C ASP A 110 -6.68 -19.95 -1.66
N LEU A 111 -7.78 -19.90 -0.91
CA LEU A 111 -9.12 -20.26 -1.38
C LEU A 111 -9.63 -19.30 -2.49
N ALA A 112 -9.32 -18.01 -2.38
CA ALA A 112 -9.63 -17.04 -3.44
C ALA A 112 -8.84 -17.34 -4.73
N LYS A 113 -7.55 -17.67 -4.61
CA LYS A 113 -6.72 -18.09 -5.75
C LYS A 113 -7.23 -19.39 -6.38
N PHE A 114 -7.55 -20.40 -5.55
CA PHE A 114 -8.15 -21.67 -5.98
C PHE A 114 -9.43 -21.43 -6.79
N THR A 115 -10.40 -20.72 -6.23
CA THR A 115 -11.71 -20.49 -6.86
C THR A 115 -11.56 -19.78 -8.21
N ARG A 116 -10.71 -18.76 -8.27
CA ARG A 116 -10.44 -17.99 -9.49
C ARG A 116 -9.71 -18.79 -10.57
N LEU A 117 -8.70 -19.58 -10.21
CA LEU A 117 -7.97 -20.44 -11.16
C LEU A 117 -8.91 -21.50 -11.78
N ASN A 118 -9.77 -22.11 -10.96
CA ASN A 118 -10.75 -23.09 -11.45
C ASN A 118 -11.80 -22.44 -12.37
N TYR A 119 -12.35 -21.28 -12.00
CA TYR A 119 -13.28 -20.53 -12.86
C TYR A 119 -12.68 -20.20 -14.24
N ILE A 120 -11.43 -19.71 -14.27
CA ILE A 120 -10.69 -19.46 -15.52
C ILE A 120 -10.46 -20.79 -16.29
N GLY A 121 -10.28 -21.90 -15.58
CA GLY A 121 -10.19 -23.24 -16.16
C GLY A 121 -11.46 -23.68 -16.89
N PHE A 122 -12.63 -23.52 -16.27
CA PHE A 122 -13.93 -23.78 -16.89
C PHE A 122 -14.15 -22.90 -18.13
N GLN A 123 -13.94 -21.58 -18.01
CA GLN A 123 -14.04 -20.68 -19.17
C GLN A 123 -13.11 -21.09 -20.33
N LYS A 124 -11.88 -21.55 -20.04
CA LYS A 124 -10.89 -21.94 -21.05
C LYS A 124 -11.09 -23.34 -21.62
N ILE A 125 -11.81 -24.24 -20.94
CA ILE A 125 -12.16 -25.54 -21.53
C ILE A 125 -13.41 -25.41 -22.41
N ILE A 126 -14.42 -24.65 -21.98
CA ILE A 126 -15.62 -24.33 -22.77
C ILE A 126 -15.23 -23.59 -24.06
N LYS A 127 -14.51 -22.46 -23.97
CA LYS A 127 -14.03 -21.73 -25.17
C LYS A 127 -13.14 -22.58 -26.09
N LYS A 128 -12.52 -23.64 -25.56
CA LYS A 128 -11.72 -24.57 -26.36
C LYS A 128 -12.63 -25.60 -27.05
N HIS A 129 -13.64 -26.10 -26.35
CA HIS A 129 -14.68 -26.96 -26.90
C HIS A 129 -15.34 -26.28 -28.10
N ASP A 130 -15.90 -25.09 -27.93
CA ASP A 130 -16.63 -24.38 -28.98
C ASP A 130 -15.77 -24.11 -30.22
N LYS A 131 -14.46 -23.86 -30.02
CA LYS A 131 -13.49 -23.69 -31.10
C LYS A 131 -13.20 -24.99 -31.88
N TRP A 132 -13.39 -26.15 -31.27
CA TRP A 132 -13.07 -27.47 -31.82
C TRP A 132 -14.31 -28.18 -32.38
N THR A 133 -15.45 -28.09 -31.69
CA THR A 133 -16.71 -28.77 -32.07
C THR A 133 -17.64 -27.87 -32.90
N HIS A 134 -17.42 -26.55 -32.90
CA HIS A 134 -18.30 -25.54 -33.50
C HIS A 134 -19.72 -25.47 -32.91
N LEU A 135 -19.93 -26.06 -31.74
CA LEU A 135 -21.15 -25.95 -30.95
C LEU A 135 -21.01 -24.80 -29.92
N ASP A 136 -22.13 -24.19 -29.52
CA ASP A 136 -22.15 -23.15 -28.49
C ASP A 136 -22.47 -23.75 -27.10
N LEU A 137 -21.46 -24.42 -26.51
CA LEU A 137 -21.58 -24.90 -25.14
C LEU A 137 -21.53 -23.73 -24.14
N GLN A 138 -20.92 -22.60 -24.51
CA GLN A 138 -20.90 -21.41 -23.67
C GLN A 138 -22.32 -20.94 -23.31
N GLN A 139 -23.26 -20.88 -24.26
CA GLN A 139 -24.65 -20.53 -23.96
C GLN A 139 -25.36 -21.62 -23.13
N ALA A 140 -25.15 -22.90 -23.45
CA ALA A 140 -25.80 -24.03 -22.78
C ALA A 140 -25.35 -24.22 -21.32
N PHE A 141 -24.08 -23.91 -21.00
CA PHE A 141 -23.48 -24.13 -19.68
C PHE A 141 -23.68 -22.93 -18.71
N VAL A 142 -24.10 -21.76 -19.20
CA VAL A 142 -24.38 -20.56 -18.38
C VAL A 142 -25.39 -20.80 -17.23
N PRO A 143 -26.53 -21.52 -17.42
CA PRO A 143 -27.45 -21.84 -16.32
C PRO A 143 -26.79 -22.64 -15.20
N GLN A 144 -25.90 -23.58 -15.54
CA GLN A 144 -25.19 -24.43 -14.57
C GLN A 144 -24.14 -23.63 -13.78
N LEU A 145 -23.37 -22.79 -14.46
CA LEU A 145 -22.46 -21.83 -13.80
C LEU A 145 -23.21 -20.83 -12.90
N ARG A 146 -24.45 -20.45 -13.25
CA ARG A 146 -25.30 -19.59 -12.40
C ARG A 146 -25.86 -20.34 -11.18
N ALA A 147 -26.13 -21.63 -11.31
CA ALA A 147 -26.60 -22.48 -10.21
C ALA A 147 -25.49 -22.82 -9.20
N LYS A 148 -24.25 -22.99 -9.69
CA LYS A 148 -23.04 -23.22 -8.87
C LYS A 148 -22.01 -22.09 -9.09
N PRO A 149 -22.28 -20.86 -8.59
CA PRO A 149 -21.48 -19.69 -8.91
C PRO A 149 -20.15 -19.68 -8.16
N LEU A 150 -19.07 -20.00 -8.88
CA LEU A 150 -17.69 -19.84 -8.38
C LEU A 150 -17.24 -18.38 -8.37
N ASP A 151 -17.80 -17.54 -9.24
CA ASP A 151 -17.43 -16.12 -9.40
C ASP A 151 -18.00 -15.19 -8.32
N LYS A 152 -19.14 -15.56 -7.71
CA LYS A 152 -19.84 -14.75 -6.69
C LYS A 152 -19.37 -14.99 -5.26
N GLN A 153 -18.47 -15.95 -5.02
CA GLN A 153 -17.98 -16.23 -3.67
C GLN A 153 -17.02 -15.15 -3.20
N ARG A 154 -17.54 -14.17 -2.46
CA ARG A 154 -16.78 -13.00 -2.00
C ARG A 154 -16.37 -13.12 -0.55
N PHE A 155 -15.08 -13.36 -0.36
CA PHE A 155 -14.44 -13.42 0.96
C PHE A 155 -14.39 -12.06 1.68
N ASP A 156 -14.82 -10.96 1.04
CA ASP A 156 -14.77 -9.59 1.58
C ASP A 156 -15.38 -9.47 2.98
N VAL A 157 -16.51 -10.14 3.25
CA VAL A 157 -17.18 -10.11 4.56
C VAL A 157 -16.31 -10.78 5.63
N ALA A 158 -15.81 -11.99 5.36
CA ALA A 158 -14.88 -12.70 6.25
C ALA A 158 -13.59 -11.91 6.48
N ILE A 159 -13.05 -11.28 5.44
CA ILE A 159 -11.89 -10.39 5.47
C ILE A 159 -12.11 -9.19 6.41
N VAL A 160 -13.28 -8.54 6.37
CA VAL A 160 -13.63 -7.44 7.30
C VAL A 160 -13.74 -7.94 8.75
N PHE A 161 -14.37 -9.10 8.99
CA PHE A 161 -14.43 -9.68 10.34
C PHE A 161 -13.05 -10.10 10.88
N ILE A 162 -12.20 -10.72 10.05
CA ILE A 162 -10.81 -11.02 10.41
C ILE A 162 -10.05 -9.73 10.77
N SER A 163 -10.27 -8.65 10.02
CA SER A 163 -9.65 -7.35 10.31
C SER A 163 -10.07 -6.75 11.65
N SER A 164 -11.34 -6.84 12.04
CA SER A 164 -11.80 -6.29 13.33
C SER A 164 -11.30 -7.12 14.51
N LEU A 165 -11.30 -8.45 14.39
CA LEU A 165 -10.76 -9.35 15.40
C LEU A 165 -9.24 -9.16 15.60
N HIS A 166 -8.46 -9.00 14.51
CA HIS A 166 -7.04 -8.65 14.60
C HIS A 166 -6.80 -7.34 15.35
N ASP A 167 -7.61 -6.31 15.09
CA ASP A 167 -7.45 -5.02 15.76
C ASP A 167 -7.73 -5.14 17.27
N ILE A 168 -8.78 -5.89 17.65
CA ILE A 168 -9.09 -6.21 19.05
C ILE A 168 -7.94 -6.98 19.72
N CYS A 169 -7.33 -7.96 19.05
CA CYS A 169 -6.17 -8.71 19.55
C CYS A 169 -4.96 -7.79 19.79
N ARG A 170 -4.65 -6.89 18.86
CA ARG A 170 -3.54 -5.93 18.96
C ARG A 170 -3.73 -4.93 20.09
N LEU A 171 -4.97 -4.51 20.32
CA LEU A 171 -5.37 -3.60 21.40
C LEU A 171 -5.62 -4.33 22.74
N LYS A 172 -5.50 -5.67 22.78
CA LYS A 172 -5.77 -6.51 23.96
C LYS A 172 -7.16 -6.25 24.57
N GLY A 173 -8.16 -6.03 23.71
CA GLY A 173 -9.54 -5.71 24.10
C GLY A 173 -9.81 -4.25 24.50
N GLN A 174 -8.83 -3.35 24.44
CA GLN A 174 -9.05 -1.92 24.74
C GLN A 174 -9.64 -1.19 23.53
N PRO A 175 -10.60 -0.25 23.73
CA PRO A 175 -11.08 0.60 22.65
C PRO A 175 -9.97 1.56 22.20
N ARG A 176 -9.92 1.88 20.91
CA ARG A 176 -8.96 2.86 20.38
C ARG A 176 -9.28 4.26 20.90
N THR A 177 -8.29 4.91 21.50
CA THR A 177 -8.38 6.32 21.86
C THR A 177 -8.02 7.20 20.68
N GLY A 178 -9.03 7.83 20.07
CA GLY A 178 -8.88 8.78 18.97
C GLY A 178 -9.93 8.59 17.87
N ASN A 179 -10.62 9.67 17.49
CA ASN A 179 -11.67 9.60 16.48
C ASN A 179 -11.09 9.13 15.14
N ALA A 180 -11.73 8.13 14.51
CA ALA A 180 -11.41 7.73 13.13
C ALA A 180 -11.57 8.89 12.11
N ALA A 181 -12.32 9.93 12.47
CA ALA A 181 -12.57 11.11 11.67
C ALA A 181 -11.84 12.40 12.11
N ALA A 182 -11.09 12.40 13.23
CA ALA A 182 -10.42 13.64 13.68
C ALA A 182 -9.21 14.00 12.80
N GLY A 183 -9.44 14.91 11.87
CA GLY A 183 -8.41 15.84 11.43
C GLY A 183 -8.14 16.84 12.54
N GLY A 184 -7.12 16.58 13.36
CA GLY A 184 -6.48 17.65 14.12
C GLY A 184 -5.69 18.53 13.16
N ASP A 185 -5.86 19.84 13.24
CA ASP A 185 -5.10 20.79 12.43
C ASP A 185 -3.61 20.78 12.83
N GLN A 186 -2.83 20.00 12.10
CA GLN A 186 -1.38 20.07 12.11
C GLN A 186 -0.94 20.88 10.89
N SER A 187 -0.60 22.15 11.11
CA SER A 187 -0.50 23.19 10.06
C SER A 187 0.65 23.03 9.05
N ALA A 188 1.41 21.93 9.06
CA ALA A 188 2.46 21.64 8.10
C ALA A 188 2.69 20.12 7.93
N PHE A 189 2.04 19.52 6.93
CA PHE A 189 2.32 18.17 6.42
C PHE A 189 2.31 18.18 4.89
N GLU A 190 3.03 17.25 4.26
CA GLU A 190 2.92 17.04 2.81
C GLU A 190 1.96 15.88 2.55
N ARG A 191 0.95 16.12 1.70
CA ARG A 191 -0.02 15.09 1.28
C ARG A 191 0.37 14.53 -0.08
N ALA A 192 1.08 13.41 -0.09
CA ALA A 192 1.30 12.62 -1.30
C ALA A 192 0.10 11.67 -1.52
N THR A 193 -0.41 11.62 -2.76
CA THR A 193 -1.42 10.64 -3.17
C THR A 193 -0.95 9.94 -4.44
N ALA A 194 -0.68 8.64 -4.34
CA ALA A 194 -0.28 7.80 -5.47
C ALA A 194 -1.39 6.81 -5.82
N LYS A 195 -1.34 6.28 -7.05
CA LYS A 195 -2.33 5.36 -7.60
C LYS A 195 -1.65 4.24 -8.36
N TYR A 196 -2.15 3.02 -8.13
CA TYR A 196 -1.60 1.81 -8.70
C TYR A 196 -2.73 0.94 -9.24
N TRP A 197 -2.47 0.23 -10.33
CA TRP A 197 -3.29 -0.87 -10.79
C TRP A 197 -2.82 -2.18 -10.16
N ILE A 198 -3.79 -3.06 -9.87
CA ILE A 198 -3.57 -4.39 -9.31
C ILE A 198 -4.29 -5.39 -10.22
N HIS A 199 -3.56 -6.39 -10.70
CA HIS A 199 -4.16 -7.48 -11.47
C HIS A 199 -5.13 -8.27 -10.57
N PRO A 200 -6.33 -8.69 -11.04
CA PRO A 200 -7.32 -9.29 -10.14
C PRO A 200 -6.87 -10.58 -9.43
N ASP A 201 -5.89 -11.29 -9.99
CA ASP A 201 -5.23 -12.45 -9.35
C ASP A 201 -4.52 -12.09 -8.02
N ASN A 202 -4.11 -10.82 -7.86
CA ASN A 202 -3.34 -10.33 -6.70
C ASN A 202 -4.18 -9.56 -5.68
N ILE A 203 -5.49 -9.31 -5.93
CA ILE A 203 -6.33 -8.47 -5.07
C ILE A 203 -6.37 -8.97 -3.63
N THR A 204 -6.64 -10.27 -3.43
CA THR A 204 -6.78 -10.85 -2.09
C THR A 204 -5.45 -10.81 -1.33
N GLU A 205 -4.34 -11.08 -2.01
CA GLU A 205 -3.00 -11.03 -1.41
C GLU A 205 -2.66 -9.61 -0.94
N VAL A 206 -2.93 -8.60 -1.78
CA VAL A 206 -2.71 -7.19 -1.39
C VAL A 206 -3.64 -6.74 -0.26
N LYS A 207 -4.93 -7.13 -0.27
CA LYS A 207 -5.84 -6.85 0.87
C LYS A 207 -5.28 -7.44 2.16
N SER A 208 -4.88 -8.71 2.13
CA SER A 208 -4.35 -9.42 3.30
C SER A 208 -3.05 -8.79 3.82
N ILE A 209 -2.10 -8.42 2.95
CA ILE A 209 -0.87 -7.71 3.35
C ILE A 209 -1.20 -6.36 4.02
N ILE A 210 -2.12 -5.57 3.46
CA ILE A 210 -2.50 -4.28 4.05
C ILE A 210 -3.14 -4.47 5.42
N MET A 211 -3.99 -5.51 5.61
CA MET A 211 -4.65 -5.81 6.89
C MET A 211 -3.69 -6.20 8.01
N LEU A 212 -2.54 -6.79 7.67
CA LEU A 212 -1.48 -7.03 8.66
C LEU A 212 -0.93 -5.72 9.28
N HIS A 213 -1.22 -4.55 8.70
CA HIS A 213 -0.75 -3.25 9.18
C HIS A 213 -1.86 -2.24 9.49
N LEU A 214 -2.95 -2.20 8.71
CA LEU A 214 -4.04 -1.23 8.80
C LEU A 214 -5.39 -1.96 8.81
N PRO A 215 -6.25 -1.77 9.81
CA PRO A 215 -7.58 -2.39 9.82
C PRO A 215 -8.48 -1.76 8.75
N VAL A 216 -9.50 -2.50 8.33
CA VAL A 216 -10.58 -1.98 7.50
C VAL A 216 -11.38 -0.95 8.29
N LEU A 217 -11.56 0.23 7.69
CA LEU A 217 -12.41 1.28 8.23
C LEU A 217 -13.88 0.97 7.92
N ILE A 218 -14.63 0.61 8.96
CA ILE A 218 -16.09 0.54 8.94
C ILE A 218 -16.63 1.97 9.17
N PHE A 219 -17.70 2.34 8.45
CA PHE A 219 -18.27 3.70 8.49
C PHE A 219 -19.51 3.83 9.38
N ASN A 220 -20.14 2.71 9.71
CA ASN A 220 -21.31 2.62 10.56
C ASN A 220 -21.14 1.37 11.43
N ASP A 221 -20.90 1.57 12.73
CA ASP A 221 -20.66 0.48 13.67
C ASP A 221 -21.98 -0.12 14.22
N ASP A 222 -23.13 0.54 14.00
CA ASP A 222 -24.44 0.13 14.49
C ASP A 222 -25.07 -1.03 13.68
N LYS A 223 -24.55 -1.29 12.48
CA LYS A 223 -25.05 -2.31 11.54
C LYS A 223 -23.93 -3.32 11.21
N PRO A 224 -24.21 -4.64 11.15
CA PRO A 224 -23.26 -5.59 10.59
C PRO A 224 -22.91 -5.22 9.13
N PHE A 225 -21.63 -5.36 8.77
CA PHE A 225 -21.14 -5.03 7.45
C PHE A 225 -21.76 -5.94 6.37
N GLU A 226 -22.50 -5.34 5.43
CA GLU A 226 -23.00 -6.03 4.24
C GLU A 226 -22.14 -5.69 3.02
N GLN A 227 -22.05 -6.61 2.07
CA GLN A 227 -21.34 -6.39 0.81
C GLN A 227 -21.84 -5.14 0.06
N ALA A 228 -23.14 -4.83 0.16
CA ALA A 228 -23.73 -3.64 -0.46
C ALA A 228 -23.12 -2.34 0.09
N ASP A 229 -22.70 -2.29 1.36
CA ASP A 229 -22.18 -1.08 2.00
C ASP A 229 -20.80 -0.66 1.43
N ALA A 230 -20.08 -1.58 0.78
CA ALA A 230 -18.84 -1.29 0.06
C ALA A 230 -19.06 -0.61 -1.30
N ALA A 231 -20.28 -0.64 -1.85
CA ALA A 231 -20.58 -0.12 -3.18
C ALA A 231 -20.52 1.42 -3.21
N ILE A 232 -19.79 1.96 -4.18
CA ILE A 232 -19.72 3.40 -4.46
C ILE A 232 -20.02 3.64 -5.93
N SER A 233 -21.07 4.42 -6.17
CA SER A 233 -21.39 4.96 -7.49
C SER A 233 -21.05 6.45 -7.54
N SER A 234 -20.63 6.92 -8.70
CA SER A 234 -20.40 8.35 -8.94
C SER A 234 -20.75 8.69 -10.39
N VAL A 235 -21.79 9.51 -10.57
CA VAL A 235 -22.18 10.06 -11.87
C VAL A 235 -21.39 11.35 -12.07
N TYR A 236 -20.64 11.43 -13.17
CA TYR A 236 -19.88 12.61 -13.59
C TYR A 236 -20.68 13.40 -14.62
N PHE A 237 -20.54 14.72 -14.50
CA PHE A 237 -21.18 15.68 -15.39
C PHE A 237 -20.13 16.27 -16.33
N ASP A 238 -20.48 16.49 -17.59
CA ASP A 238 -19.75 17.32 -18.56
C ASP A 238 -20.71 17.87 -19.61
N ASN A 239 -20.23 18.74 -20.51
CA ASN A 239 -21.00 19.21 -21.66
C ASN A 239 -20.72 18.39 -22.93
N PRO A 240 -21.48 18.58 -24.02
CA PRO A 240 -21.28 17.84 -25.28
C PRO A 240 -19.89 18.01 -25.91
N ASP A 241 -19.21 19.13 -25.62
CA ASP A 241 -17.89 19.49 -26.12
C ASP A 241 -16.73 18.96 -25.26
N PHE A 242 -17.03 18.32 -24.11
CA PHE A 242 -16.06 17.73 -23.18
C PHE A 242 -15.05 18.75 -22.59
N ASP A 243 -15.54 19.93 -22.18
CA ASP A 243 -14.72 20.99 -21.58
C ASP A 243 -14.12 20.57 -20.23
N LEU A 244 -14.91 19.95 -19.34
CA LEU A 244 -14.41 19.52 -18.04
C LEU A 244 -13.40 18.38 -18.21
N TYR A 245 -13.64 17.42 -19.10
CA TYR A 245 -12.64 16.43 -19.49
C TYR A 245 -11.32 17.08 -19.91
N THR A 246 -11.37 18.01 -20.86
CA THR A 246 -10.19 18.60 -21.48
C THR A 246 -9.36 19.37 -20.46
N GLY A 247 -9.98 20.29 -19.71
CA GLY A 247 -9.30 21.04 -18.67
C GLY A 247 -8.78 20.16 -17.52
N ARG A 248 -9.46 19.06 -17.19
CA ARG A 248 -8.99 18.10 -16.18
C ARG A 248 -7.83 17.22 -16.66
N LEU A 249 -7.70 16.98 -17.95
CA LEU A 249 -6.58 16.25 -18.56
C LEU A 249 -5.35 17.17 -18.70
N GLN A 250 -5.52 18.38 -19.22
CA GLN A 250 -4.47 19.40 -19.35
C GLN A 250 -4.01 19.95 -17.99
N ARG A 251 -4.90 19.90 -16.99
CA ARG A 251 -4.73 20.43 -15.62
C ARG A 251 -4.65 21.95 -15.58
N ASP A 252 -5.58 22.61 -16.24
CA ASP A 252 -5.67 24.07 -16.24
C ASP A 252 -5.99 24.61 -14.84
N GLU A 253 -5.71 25.90 -14.66
CA GLU A 253 -6.07 26.62 -13.45
C GLU A 253 -7.60 26.75 -13.36
N GLY A 254 -8.17 26.36 -12.22
CA GLY A 254 -9.62 26.31 -12.04
C GLY A 254 -10.32 25.12 -12.69
N ALA A 255 -9.61 24.12 -13.23
CA ALA A 255 -10.25 22.99 -13.91
C ALA A 255 -11.12 22.13 -12.95
N GLU A 256 -12.44 22.19 -13.14
CA GLU A 256 -13.45 21.55 -12.30
C GLU A 256 -13.73 20.09 -12.72
N ALA A 257 -14.03 19.24 -11.75
CA ALA A 257 -14.68 17.94 -11.98
C ALA A 257 -15.86 17.82 -11.03
N ILE A 258 -17.09 17.83 -11.57
CA ILE A 258 -18.34 17.76 -10.81
C ILE A 258 -18.88 16.33 -10.90
N ARG A 259 -19.31 15.79 -9.76
CA ARG A 259 -19.86 14.43 -9.69
C ARG A 259 -20.81 14.26 -8.51
N PHE A 260 -21.89 13.51 -8.73
CA PHE A 260 -22.84 13.15 -7.69
C PHE A 260 -22.59 11.71 -7.26
N ARG A 261 -22.51 11.48 -5.94
CA ARG A 261 -22.03 10.24 -5.35
C ARG A 261 -22.97 9.77 -4.25
N TRP A 262 -23.29 8.49 -4.25
CA TRP A 262 -23.91 7.80 -3.12
C TRP A 262 -23.07 6.60 -2.71
N TYR A 263 -23.37 6.09 -1.53
CA TYR A 263 -22.76 4.89 -0.95
C TYR A 263 -23.89 3.88 -0.73
N GLY A 264 -23.59 2.60 -0.92
CA GLY A 264 -24.59 1.55 -0.74
C GLY A 264 -25.58 1.40 -1.90
N PRO A 265 -26.73 0.74 -1.65
CA PRO A 265 -27.75 0.45 -2.65
C PRO A 265 -28.50 1.71 -3.14
N MET A 266 -29.37 1.54 -4.15
CA MET A 266 -30.14 2.64 -4.74
C MET A 266 -31.18 3.27 -3.79
N SER A 267 -31.55 2.56 -2.72
CA SER A 267 -32.42 3.04 -1.64
C SER A 267 -31.75 4.05 -0.70
N THR A 268 -30.46 4.35 -0.85
CA THR A 268 -29.78 5.38 -0.05
C THR A 268 -30.31 6.77 -0.40
N ASN A 269 -31.07 7.37 0.51
CA ASN A 269 -31.65 8.71 0.35
C ASN A 269 -30.64 9.88 0.36
N SER A 270 -29.37 9.66 0.74
CA SER A 270 -28.37 10.73 0.85
C SER A 270 -27.37 10.71 -0.31
N VAL A 271 -27.36 11.78 -1.10
CA VAL A 271 -26.43 11.98 -2.21
C VAL A 271 -25.44 13.09 -1.85
N PHE A 272 -24.15 12.80 -2.05
CA PHE A 272 -23.07 13.76 -1.96
C PHE A 272 -22.84 14.42 -3.31
N ILE A 273 -23.12 15.71 -3.40
CA ILE A 273 -22.76 16.53 -4.55
C ILE A 273 -21.32 17.00 -4.31
N GLU A 274 -20.38 16.54 -5.14
CA GLU A 274 -18.95 16.82 -4.99
C GLU A 274 -18.40 17.62 -6.19
N ARG A 275 -17.61 18.65 -5.89
CA ARG A 275 -16.78 19.37 -6.88
C ARG A 275 -15.31 19.24 -6.52
N LYS A 276 -14.46 19.04 -7.53
CA LYS A 276 -13.00 19.12 -7.40
C LYS A 276 -12.45 20.21 -8.30
N THR A 277 -11.89 21.25 -7.73
CA THR A 277 -11.24 22.33 -8.48
C THR A 277 -9.74 22.09 -8.47
N HIS A 278 -9.13 22.05 -9.65
CA HIS A 278 -7.68 22.02 -9.77
C HIS A 278 -7.13 23.43 -9.60
N HIS A 279 -6.13 23.55 -8.74
CA HIS A 279 -5.27 24.73 -8.66
C HIS A 279 -3.84 24.30 -8.94
N ALA A 280 -3.13 25.13 -9.69
CA ALA A 280 -1.77 24.92 -10.10
C ALA A 280 -0.82 25.19 -8.93
N TRP A 281 0.10 24.26 -8.70
CA TRP A 281 1.02 24.29 -7.56
C TRP A 281 1.94 25.52 -7.54
N TRP A 282 2.14 26.21 -8.67
CA TRP A 282 2.92 27.45 -8.76
C TRP A 282 2.13 28.71 -8.37
N LEU A 283 0.82 28.61 -8.14
CA LEU A 283 -0.06 29.68 -7.64
C LEU A 283 -0.38 29.54 -6.14
N ASP A 284 0.34 28.69 -5.41
CA ASP A 284 0.13 28.34 -3.99
C ASP A 284 -1.26 27.73 -3.67
N GLY A 285 -2.09 27.45 -4.69
CA GLY A 285 -3.37 26.78 -4.53
C GLY A 285 -3.23 25.27 -4.44
N ALA A 286 -3.63 24.69 -3.31
CA ALA A 286 -3.90 23.25 -3.22
C ALA A 286 -5.22 22.94 -3.96
N SER A 287 -5.28 21.84 -4.71
CA SER A 287 -6.54 21.43 -5.39
C SER A 287 -7.64 21.15 -4.37
N VAL A 288 -8.70 21.96 -4.38
CA VAL A 288 -9.79 21.92 -3.40
C VAL A 288 -10.81 20.82 -3.77
N LYS A 289 -11.40 20.20 -2.75
CA LYS A 289 -12.56 19.30 -2.91
C LYS A 289 -13.70 19.76 -2.02
N ASP A 290 -14.70 20.34 -2.66
CA ASP A 290 -15.96 20.75 -2.04
C ASP A 290 -16.97 19.61 -2.06
N ARG A 291 -17.86 19.57 -1.07
CA ARG A 291 -19.06 18.73 -1.11
C ARG A 291 -20.14 19.20 -0.14
N PHE A 292 -21.40 18.98 -0.51
CA PHE A 292 -22.54 19.05 0.41
C PHE A 292 -23.41 17.79 0.27
N ARG A 293 -24.41 17.64 1.14
CA ARG A 293 -25.37 16.52 1.12
C ARG A 293 -26.75 17.03 0.70
N LEU A 294 -27.38 16.32 -0.23
CA LEU A 294 -28.75 16.57 -0.66
C LEU A 294 -29.57 15.27 -0.55
N SER A 295 -30.89 15.38 -0.37
CA SER A 295 -31.73 14.18 -0.43
C SER A 295 -32.00 13.78 -1.89
N GLU A 296 -32.06 12.49 -2.17
CA GLU A 296 -32.26 11.94 -3.52
C GLU A 296 -33.38 12.62 -4.34
N PRO A 297 -34.62 12.83 -3.82
CA PRO A 297 -35.70 13.47 -4.58
C PRO A 297 -35.49 14.98 -4.79
N GLU A 298 -34.57 15.62 -4.07
CA GLU A 298 -34.18 17.02 -4.29
C GLU A 298 -33.09 17.16 -5.37
N VAL A 299 -32.35 16.08 -5.71
CA VAL A 299 -31.22 16.15 -6.65
C VAL A 299 -31.65 16.54 -8.06
N ALA A 300 -32.72 15.94 -8.59
CA ALA A 300 -33.25 16.29 -9.91
C ALA A 300 -33.64 17.78 -9.98
N LYS A 301 -34.31 18.29 -8.94
CA LYS A 301 -34.74 19.69 -8.81
C LYS A 301 -33.56 20.67 -8.68
N PHE A 302 -32.47 20.24 -8.06
CA PHE A 302 -31.26 21.05 -7.96
C PHE A 302 -30.55 21.17 -9.32
N VAL A 303 -30.53 20.09 -10.12
CA VAL A 303 -29.98 20.09 -11.48
C VAL A 303 -30.83 20.91 -12.44
N SER A 304 -32.17 20.80 -12.38
CA SER A 304 -33.09 21.60 -13.21
C SER A 304 -33.14 23.09 -12.82
N GLY A 305 -32.63 23.45 -11.64
CA GLY A 305 -32.68 24.81 -11.10
C GLY A 305 -33.97 25.17 -10.36
N GLU A 306 -34.95 24.27 -10.29
CA GLU A 306 -36.16 24.42 -9.46
C GLU A 306 -35.84 24.64 -7.98
N LEU A 307 -34.83 23.92 -7.47
CA LEU A 307 -34.32 24.10 -6.12
C LEU A 307 -33.07 24.99 -6.16
N SER A 308 -33.25 26.27 -5.84
CA SER A 308 -32.13 27.21 -5.72
C SER A 308 -31.23 26.87 -4.52
N ALA A 309 -29.93 27.14 -4.64
CA ALA A 309 -28.98 27.02 -3.54
C ALA A 309 -29.36 27.86 -2.31
N ALA A 310 -30.02 29.00 -2.50
CA ALA A 310 -30.56 29.83 -1.41
C ALA A 310 -31.69 29.10 -0.65
N THR A 311 -32.65 28.54 -1.37
CA THR A 311 -33.75 27.73 -0.80
C THR A 311 -33.22 26.52 -0.04
N TYR A 312 -32.18 25.85 -0.56
CA TYR A 312 -31.49 24.77 0.15
C TYR A 312 -30.85 25.25 1.46
N ALA A 313 -30.18 26.41 1.47
CA ALA A 313 -29.61 26.98 2.68
C ALA A 313 -30.68 27.39 3.70
N ASP A 314 -31.83 27.91 3.26
CA ASP A 314 -32.96 28.23 4.14
C ASP A 314 -33.60 26.97 4.74
N ASN A 315 -33.68 25.87 3.97
CA ASN A 315 -34.08 24.56 4.47
C ASN A 315 -33.10 23.99 5.53
N LEU A 316 -31.80 24.35 5.47
CA LEU A 316 -30.83 24.01 6.53
C LEU A 316 -30.97 24.90 7.76
N LYS A 317 -31.25 26.21 7.60
CA LYS A 317 -31.58 27.11 8.73
C LYS A 317 -32.80 26.60 9.50
N ALA A 318 -33.85 26.20 8.78
CA ALA A 318 -35.06 25.63 9.37
C ALA A 318 -34.82 24.32 10.16
N LYS A 319 -33.74 23.59 9.86
CA LYS A 319 -33.30 22.38 10.59
C LYS A 319 -32.37 22.68 11.77
N GLY A 320 -32.06 23.94 12.06
CA GLY A 320 -31.22 24.33 13.20
C GLY A 320 -29.73 24.00 13.04
N THR A 321 -29.20 23.96 11.81
CA THR A 321 -27.76 23.75 11.57
C THR A 321 -26.94 25.02 11.85
N ASP A 322 -25.66 24.89 12.21
CA ASP A 322 -24.76 26.02 12.45
C ASP A 322 -24.66 27.00 11.28
N GLU A 323 -24.68 28.31 11.56
CA GLU A 323 -24.63 29.37 10.53
C GLU A 323 -23.41 29.26 9.60
N GLN A 324 -22.26 28.84 10.12
CA GLN A 324 -21.04 28.73 9.32
C GLN A 324 -21.15 27.59 8.29
N ILE A 325 -21.63 26.42 8.72
CA ILE A 325 -21.86 25.26 7.83
C ILE A 325 -22.88 25.64 6.74
N ILE A 326 -23.88 26.47 7.09
CA ILE A 326 -24.87 26.97 6.13
C ILE A 326 -24.22 27.92 5.10
N LYS A 327 -23.35 28.84 5.51
CA LYS A 327 -22.61 29.73 4.59
C LYS A 327 -21.70 28.94 3.65
N ASP A 328 -20.93 27.98 4.19
CA ASP A 328 -20.02 27.14 3.42
C ASP A 328 -20.80 26.28 2.40
N ASN A 329 -21.88 25.62 2.84
CA ASN A 329 -22.76 24.85 1.94
C ASN A 329 -23.42 25.72 0.87
N LEU A 330 -23.86 26.94 1.21
CA LEU A 330 -24.45 27.89 0.26
C LEU A 330 -23.43 28.33 -0.80
N PHE A 331 -22.18 28.61 -0.41
CA PHE A 331 -21.11 28.94 -1.35
C PHE A 331 -20.84 27.79 -2.33
N ILE A 332 -20.73 26.55 -1.82
CA ILE A 332 -20.49 25.35 -2.64
C ILE A 332 -21.68 25.09 -3.57
N ALA A 333 -22.92 25.15 -3.06
CA ALA A 333 -24.12 24.90 -3.83
C ALA A 333 -24.31 25.95 -4.94
N ASN A 334 -24.12 27.24 -4.66
CA ASN A 334 -24.12 28.29 -5.68
C ASN A 334 -23.04 28.05 -6.73
N GLY A 335 -21.80 27.76 -6.33
CA GLY A 335 -20.70 27.51 -7.25
C GLY A 335 -20.96 26.34 -8.19
N ILE A 336 -21.54 25.25 -7.68
CA ILE A 336 -21.90 24.08 -8.51
C ILE A 336 -23.09 24.41 -9.41
N GLN A 337 -24.15 25.06 -8.90
CA GLN A 337 -25.33 25.41 -9.69
C GLN A 337 -24.99 26.39 -10.84
N SER A 338 -24.12 27.39 -10.58
CA SER A 338 -23.57 28.26 -11.62
C SER A 338 -22.69 27.53 -12.63
N SER A 339 -21.91 26.53 -12.21
CA SER A 339 -21.14 25.71 -13.16
C SER A 339 -22.03 24.83 -14.03
N LEU A 340 -23.11 24.26 -13.48
CA LEU A 340 -24.12 23.51 -14.25
C LEU A 340 -24.78 24.39 -15.31
N SER A 341 -25.24 25.59 -14.94
CA SER A 341 -25.92 26.52 -15.87
C SER A 341 -25.00 27.15 -16.90
N ASN A 342 -23.81 27.62 -16.50
CA ASN A 342 -22.94 28.41 -17.38
C ASN A 342 -22.22 27.56 -18.42
N LYS A 343 -22.02 26.27 -18.14
CA LYS A 343 -21.33 25.32 -19.02
C LYS A 343 -22.28 24.31 -19.69
N ASN A 344 -23.59 24.36 -19.41
CA ASN A 344 -24.60 23.40 -19.88
C ASN A 344 -24.19 21.94 -19.59
N LEU A 345 -24.01 21.62 -18.31
CA LEU A 345 -23.48 20.32 -17.88
C LEU A 345 -24.59 19.27 -17.69
N ASP A 346 -24.43 18.11 -18.34
CA ASP A 346 -25.33 16.96 -18.26
C ASP A 346 -24.63 15.75 -17.61
N PRO A 347 -25.37 14.79 -17.03
CA PRO A 347 -24.83 13.48 -16.68
C PRO A 347 -24.31 12.72 -17.92
N VAL A 348 -23.02 12.37 -17.91
CA VAL A 348 -22.33 11.71 -19.04
C VAL A 348 -21.85 10.30 -18.68
N LEU A 349 -21.31 10.09 -17.46
CA LEU A 349 -20.63 8.85 -17.11
C LEU A 349 -20.86 8.43 -15.64
N ARG A 350 -21.38 7.23 -15.41
CA ARG A 350 -21.36 6.59 -14.09
C ARG A 350 -20.07 5.77 -13.94
N ALA A 351 -19.35 5.97 -12.83
CA ALA A 351 -18.31 5.05 -12.38
C ALA A 351 -18.80 4.33 -11.12
N PHE A 352 -18.98 3.01 -11.23
CA PHE A 352 -19.28 2.09 -10.13
C PHE A 352 -18.01 1.36 -9.70
N TYR A 353 -17.84 1.12 -8.39
CA TYR A 353 -16.80 0.23 -7.85
C TYR A 353 -17.10 -0.11 -6.38
N ASN A 354 -16.54 -1.21 -5.90
CA ASN A 354 -16.56 -1.57 -4.48
C ASN A 354 -15.28 -1.07 -3.81
N ARG A 355 -15.36 -0.38 -2.67
CA ARG A 355 -14.21 0.20 -1.96
C ARG A 355 -13.98 -0.47 -0.61
N THR A 356 -12.80 -1.05 -0.42
CA THR A 356 -12.26 -1.33 0.92
C THR A 356 -11.32 -0.20 1.31
N ALA A 357 -11.55 0.46 2.46
CA ALA A 357 -10.68 1.50 2.98
C ALA A 357 -9.93 0.97 4.21
N PHE A 358 -8.63 1.25 4.31
CA PHE A 358 -7.77 0.81 5.41
C PHE A 358 -7.13 2.03 6.08
N GLN A 359 -7.36 2.17 7.38
CA GLN A 359 -6.84 3.28 8.18
C GLN A 359 -6.89 2.90 9.66
N LEU A 360 -5.84 3.21 10.42
CA LEU A 360 -5.85 3.12 11.88
C LEU A 360 -6.64 4.33 12.43
N PRO A 361 -7.72 4.14 13.22
CA PRO A 361 -8.37 5.25 13.91
C PRO A 361 -7.38 6.07 14.76
N GLY A 362 -7.48 7.39 14.69
CA GLY A 362 -6.55 8.34 15.33
C GLY A 362 -5.22 8.58 14.58
N ASP A 363 -4.85 7.77 13.58
CA ASP A 363 -3.65 7.98 12.76
C ASP A 363 -4.01 8.45 11.34
N GLN A 364 -3.28 9.45 10.86
CA GLN A 364 -3.46 10.02 9.52
C GLN A 364 -2.24 9.80 8.61
N ARG A 365 -1.13 9.29 9.14
CA ARG A 365 0.15 9.17 8.41
C ARG A 365 0.01 8.32 7.15
N VAL A 366 -0.76 7.24 7.24
CA VAL A 366 -1.05 6.34 6.11
C VAL A 366 -2.55 6.04 6.08
N ARG A 367 -3.16 6.29 4.93
CA ARG A 367 -4.50 5.81 4.58
C ARG A 367 -4.44 5.15 3.21
N VAL A 368 -4.96 3.93 3.11
CA VAL A 368 -5.01 3.18 1.85
C VAL A 368 -6.47 2.92 1.48
N SER A 369 -6.81 2.92 0.20
CA SER A 369 -8.09 2.41 -0.27
C SER A 369 -7.91 1.62 -1.55
N LEU A 370 -8.59 0.48 -1.64
CA LEU A 370 -8.60 -0.39 -2.80
C LEU A 370 -10.01 -0.40 -3.41
N ASP A 371 -10.09 -0.01 -4.68
CA ASP A 371 -11.30 -0.02 -5.48
C ASP A 371 -11.30 -1.25 -6.40
N THR A 372 -12.22 -2.19 -6.16
CA THR A 372 -12.43 -3.41 -6.98
C THR A 372 -13.70 -3.29 -7.83
N ASP A 373 -13.87 -4.18 -8.80
CA ASP A 373 -15.04 -4.25 -9.70
C ASP A 373 -15.34 -2.93 -10.44
N LEU A 374 -14.28 -2.18 -10.76
CA LEU A 374 -14.41 -0.87 -11.38
C LEU A 374 -15.10 -0.99 -12.74
N THR A 375 -16.27 -0.38 -12.85
CA THR A 375 -17.11 -0.42 -14.04
C THR A 375 -17.54 0.99 -14.41
N PHE A 376 -17.46 1.29 -15.70
CA PHE A 376 -17.90 2.55 -16.29
C PHE A 376 -19.16 2.29 -17.11
N ILE A 377 -20.16 3.14 -16.96
CA ILE A 377 -21.47 2.98 -17.58
C ILE A 377 -21.87 4.33 -18.19
N ARG A 378 -22.36 4.31 -19.43
CA ARG A 378 -22.89 5.50 -20.10
C ARG A 378 -24.15 6.00 -19.39
N GLU A 379 -24.17 7.29 -19.11
CA GLU A 379 -25.32 8.04 -18.59
C GLU A 379 -25.79 9.10 -19.60
N ASP A 380 -25.07 9.33 -20.69
CA ASP A 380 -25.43 10.34 -21.69
C ASP A 380 -26.68 9.95 -22.51
N ASN A 381 -27.34 10.96 -23.07
CA ASN A 381 -28.46 10.82 -24.01
C ASN A 381 -28.06 11.26 -25.44
N PHE A 382 -26.77 11.20 -25.83
CA PHE A 382 -26.31 11.82 -27.10
C PHE A 382 -26.68 11.05 -28.37
N ASP A 383 -26.88 9.74 -28.29
CA ASP A 383 -27.21 8.83 -29.40
C ASP A 383 -28.58 8.15 -29.23
N ARG A 384 -28.96 7.84 -27.99
CA ARG A 384 -30.28 7.32 -27.59
C ARG A 384 -30.65 7.82 -26.20
N GLU A 385 -31.94 7.89 -25.91
CA GLU A 385 -32.46 8.19 -24.58
C GLU A 385 -32.19 7.00 -23.63
N ARG A 386 -31.33 7.20 -22.62
CA ARG A 386 -31.05 6.24 -21.53
C ARG A 386 -31.67 6.68 -20.21
N ARG A 387 -31.68 8.00 -19.98
CA ARG A 387 -32.34 8.68 -18.85
C ARG A 387 -33.61 9.34 -19.38
N GLY A 388 -34.73 9.12 -18.70
CA GLY A 388 -35.93 9.94 -18.94
C GLY A 388 -35.71 11.39 -18.51
N ASP A 389 -36.53 12.30 -19.05
CA ASP A 389 -36.42 13.75 -18.84
C ASP A 389 -36.22 14.16 -17.37
N GLY A 390 -35.24 15.04 -17.15
CA GLY A 390 -34.89 15.58 -15.82
C GLY A 390 -34.21 14.61 -14.85
N GLN A 391 -34.01 13.33 -15.20
CA GLN A 391 -33.33 12.37 -14.33
C GLN A 391 -31.82 12.59 -14.34
N TRP A 392 -31.22 12.69 -13.14
CA TRP A 392 -29.77 12.88 -12.97
C TRP A 392 -28.96 11.57 -13.05
N ARG A 393 -29.64 10.41 -13.05
CA ARG A 393 -29.06 9.06 -13.14
C ARG A 393 -30.04 8.10 -13.83
N ARG A 394 -29.54 7.11 -14.56
CA ARG A 394 -30.36 6.04 -15.14
C ARG A 394 -30.96 5.12 -14.05
N PRO A 395 -32.27 4.79 -14.12
CA PRO A 395 -32.99 4.05 -13.07
C PRO A 395 -32.89 2.53 -13.21
N ASP A 396 -32.50 2.03 -14.38
CA ASP A 396 -32.39 0.62 -14.73
C ASP A 396 -31.16 -0.08 -14.12
N VAL A 397 -30.11 0.69 -13.80
CA VAL A 397 -28.85 0.16 -13.26
C VAL A 397 -28.79 0.26 -11.74
N GLY A 398 -28.67 -0.92 -11.11
CA GLY A 398 -28.49 -1.13 -9.68
C GLY A 398 -27.03 -1.05 -9.20
N ILE A 399 -26.71 -1.89 -8.22
CA ILE A 399 -25.33 -2.16 -7.73
C ILE A 399 -24.85 -3.58 -8.12
N ASP A 400 -25.57 -4.20 -9.05
CA ASP A 400 -25.50 -5.60 -9.46
C ASP A 400 -24.45 -5.84 -10.55
N TYR A 401 -23.19 -5.58 -10.19
CA TYR A 401 -22.03 -6.00 -10.96
C TYR A 401 -22.11 -7.50 -11.31
N PRO A 402 -21.79 -7.93 -12.55
CA PRO A 402 -21.15 -7.17 -13.64
C PRO A 402 -22.09 -6.52 -14.67
N PHE A 403 -23.36 -6.28 -14.35
CA PHE A 403 -24.32 -5.57 -15.22
C PHE A 403 -24.52 -6.22 -16.61
N ASN A 404 -24.61 -7.55 -16.68
CA ASN A 404 -24.73 -8.32 -17.93
C ASN A 404 -26.05 -8.12 -18.71
N TYR A 405 -26.98 -7.32 -18.20
CA TYR A 405 -28.22 -6.92 -18.88
C TYR A 405 -28.06 -5.63 -19.70
N LEU A 406 -26.91 -4.97 -19.59
CA LEU A 406 -26.58 -3.79 -20.39
C LEU A 406 -25.90 -4.19 -21.70
N ASP A 407 -26.15 -3.41 -22.74
CA ASP A 407 -25.44 -3.51 -24.01
C ASP A 407 -23.94 -3.28 -23.80
N GLU A 408 -23.08 -4.09 -24.42
CA GLU A 408 -21.62 -3.99 -24.29
C GLU A 408 -21.04 -2.63 -24.76
N GLY A 409 -21.78 -1.89 -25.60
CA GLY A 409 -21.42 -0.51 -25.99
C GLY A 409 -21.72 0.57 -24.92
N ASP A 410 -22.46 0.21 -23.86
CA ASP A 410 -22.85 1.09 -22.75
C ASP A 410 -22.07 0.79 -21.46
N VAL A 411 -21.35 -0.34 -21.37
CA VAL A 411 -20.65 -0.80 -20.16
C VAL A 411 -19.19 -1.21 -20.44
N LEU A 412 -18.26 -0.56 -19.74
CA LEU A 412 -16.84 -0.91 -19.74
C LEU A 412 -16.48 -1.48 -18.37
N ARG A 413 -16.14 -2.77 -18.35
CA ARG A 413 -15.67 -3.49 -17.15
C ARG A 413 -14.15 -3.39 -17.10
N PHE A 414 -13.61 -2.60 -16.17
CA PHE A 414 -12.18 -2.30 -16.12
C PHE A 414 -11.39 -3.53 -15.62
N PRO A 415 -10.30 -3.95 -16.29
CA PRO A 415 -9.66 -5.24 -16.02
C PRO A 415 -8.84 -5.29 -14.72
N TYR A 416 -8.60 -4.16 -14.05
CA TYR A 416 -7.71 -4.06 -12.88
C TYR A 416 -8.43 -3.45 -11.67
N ALA A 417 -7.97 -3.77 -10.47
CA ALA A 417 -8.34 -2.98 -9.28
C ALA A 417 -7.44 -1.74 -9.15
N VAL A 418 -7.92 -0.70 -8.46
CA VAL A 418 -7.20 0.56 -8.28
C VAL A 418 -6.88 0.79 -6.81
N LEU A 419 -5.61 0.71 -6.46
CA LEU A 419 -5.09 1.08 -5.14
C LEU A 419 -4.79 2.59 -5.12
N GLU A 420 -5.29 3.29 -4.10
CA GLU A 420 -5.02 4.72 -3.84
C GLU A 420 -4.36 4.81 -2.45
N THR A 421 -3.08 5.18 -2.40
CA THR A 421 -2.35 5.42 -1.15
C THR A 421 -2.32 6.91 -0.85
N LYS A 422 -2.52 7.27 0.42
CA LYS A 422 -2.44 8.65 0.93
C LYS A 422 -1.48 8.68 2.08
N LEU A 423 -0.43 9.46 1.90
CA LEU A 423 0.60 9.69 2.89
C LEU A 423 0.48 11.11 3.41
N GLN A 424 0.51 11.26 4.73
CA GLN A 424 0.58 12.53 5.43
C GLN A 424 1.82 12.48 6.32
N THR A 425 2.98 12.73 5.73
CA THR A 425 4.25 12.75 6.45
C THR A 425 4.61 14.18 6.86
N HIS A 426 5.22 14.31 8.05
CA HIS A 426 5.93 15.53 8.40
C HIS A 426 7.20 15.64 7.54
N LEU A 427 7.66 16.86 7.25
CA LEU A 427 8.85 17.07 6.42
C LEU A 427 10.06 16.30 6.98
N GLY A 428 10.64 15.43 6.15
CA GLY A 428 11.78 14.58 6.50
C GLY A 428 11.44 13.21 7.09
N GLN A 429 10.17 12.86 7.28
CA GLN A 429 9.76 11.52 7.70
C GLN A 429 9.48 10.61 6.50
N GLU A 430 10.15 9.46 6.45
CA GLU A 430 9.94 8.44 5.41
C GLU A 430 8.62 7.66 5.63
N PRO A 431 8.00 7.14 4.55
CA PRO A 431 6.84 6.26 4.67
C PRO A 431 7.22 4.93 5.35
N PRO A 432 6.26 4.20 5.96
CA PRO A 432 6.55 2.91 6.58
C PRO A 432 7.11 1.89 5.58
N ALA A 433 8.19 1.20 5.97
CA ALA A 433 8.93 0.28 5.09
C ALA A 433 8.05 -0.80 4.42
N TRP A 434 7.04 -1.32 5.12
CA TRP A 434 6.10 -2.30 4.55
C TRP A 434 5.33 -1.76 3.33
N LEU A 435 5.01 -0.46 3.33
CA LEU A 435 4.29 0.19 2.25
C LEU A 435 5.21 0.48 1.06
N THR A 436 6.46 0.89 1.32
CA THR A 436 7.49 1.03 0.29
C THR A 436 7.73 -0.31 -0.41
N ASN A 437 7.92 -1.39 0.38
CA ASN A 437 8.07 -2.74 -0.15
C ASN A 437 6.85 -3.19 -0.98
N LEU A 438 5.62 -2.84 -0.56
CA LEU A 438 4.40 -3.13 -1.31
C LEU A 438 4.34 -2.37 -2.64
N ILE A 439 4.74 -1.10 -2.65
CA ILE A 439 4.77 -0.23 -3.83
C ILE A 439 5.80 -0.72 -4.86
N ASP A 440 6.99 -1.14 -4.39
CA ASP A 440 8.07 -1.65 -5.24
C ASP A 440 7.87 -3.13 -5.65
N SER A 441 6.82 -3.79 -5.13
CA SER A 441 6.58 -5.22 -5.35
C SER A 441 6.04 -5.57 -6.75
N HIS A 442 6.07 -6.87 -7.03
CA HIS A 442 5.43 -7.46 -8.21
C HIS A 442 3.88 -7.38 -8.20
N LEU A 443 3.26 -7.03 -7.06
CA LEU A 443 1.81 -7.07 -6.88
C LEU A 443 1.08 -5.86 -7.48
N VAL A 444 1.77 -4.73 -7.62
CA VAL A 444 1.21 -3.45 -8.06
C VAL A 444 1.94 -2.87 -9.27
N HIS A 445 1.25 -2.00 -10.01
CA HIS A 445 1.80 -1.26 -11.13
C HIS A 445 1.43 0.22 -11.00
N GLU A 446 2.39 1.13 -10.89
CA GLU A 446 2.09 2.56 -10.67
C GLU A 446 1.52 3.19 -11.93
N VAL A 447 0.38 3.89 -11.79
CA VAL A 447 -0.20 4.69 -12.88
C VAL A 447 -0.43 6.12 -12.38
N PRO A 448 0.60 6.98 -12.48
CA PRO A 448 0.54 8.35 -11.98
C PRO A 448 -0.67 9.12 -12.51
N ARG A 449 -1.37 9.78 -11.59
CA ARG A 449 -2.51 10.68 -11.87
C ARG A 449 -3.74 10.02 -12.49
N PHE A 450 -3.81 8.67 -12.60
CA PHE A 450 -4.95 7.92 -13.15
C PHE A 450 -6.31 8.48 -12.70
N SER A 451 -7.20 8.78 -13.64
CA SER A 451 -8.54 9.31 -13.35
C SER A 451 -9.62 8.40 -13.90
N LYS A 452 -10.49 7.91 -12.99
CA LYS A 452 -11.67 7.12 -13.33
C LYS A 452 -12.51 7.79 -14.41
N TYR A 453 -12.81 9.08 -14.24
CA TYR A 453 -13.60 9.85 -15.19
C TYR A 453 -12.93 9.96 -16.57
N LEU A 454 -11.66 10.37 -16.62
CA LEU A 454 -10.95 10.53 -17.89
C LEU A 454 -10.83 9.20 -18.64
N HIS A 455 -10.59 8.08 -17.94
CA HIS A 455 -10.52 6.77 -18.60
C HIS A 455 -11.88 6.32 -19.16
N GLY A 456 -12.96 6.41 -18.37
CA GLY A 456 -14.28 5.99 -18.84
C GLY A 456 -14.86 6.89 -19.94
N ALA A 457 -14.65 8.20 -19.86
CA ALA A 457 -15.03 9.11 -20.95
C ALA A 457 -14.25 8.79 -22.23
N CYS A 458 -12.91 8.67 -22.13
CA CYS A 458 -12.02 8.35 -23.24
C CYS A 458 -12.42 7.08 -23.99
N HIS A 459 -12.92 6.05 -23.30
CA HIS A 459 -13.34 4.82 -23.95
C HIS A 459 -14.64 4.99 -24.76
N PHE A 460 -15.66 5.66 -24.21
CA PHE A 460 -16.97 5.76 -24.85
C PHE A 460 -17.09 6.86 -25.91
N TYR A 461 -16.31 7.94 -25.80
CA TYR A 461 -16.40 9.08 -26.73
C TYR A 461 -15.05 9.45 -27.36
N GLY A 462 -14.10 8.51 -27.42
CA GLY A 462 -12.74 8.74 -27.90
C GLY A 462 -12.66 9.47 -29.25
N ASP A 463 -13.57 9.14 -30.17
CA ASP A 463 -13.68 9.78 -31.50
C ASP A 463 -14.04 11.27 -31.46
N ARG A 464 -14.63 11.75 -30.36
CA ARG A 464 -15.00 13.15 -30.13
C ARG A 464 -13.95 13.92 -29.31
N MET A 465 -12.99 13.21 -28.71
CA MET A 465 -12.04 13.80 -27.77
C MET A 465 -10.76 14.30 -28.47
N PRO A 466 -10.35 15.57 -28.26
CA PRO A 466 -9.15 16.11 -28.90
C PRO A 466 -7.84 15.57 -28.30
N LEU A 467 -7.89 15.05 -27.06
CA LEU A 467 -6.73 14.61 -26.30
C LEU A 467 -7.04 13.33 -25.52
N LEU A 468 -6.08 12.40 -25.50
CA LEU A 468 -6.20 11.10 -24.84
C LEU A 468 -5.19 10.99 -23.67
N PRO A 469 -5.52 10.29 -22.57
CA PRO A 469 -4.61 10.14 -21.44
C PRO A 469 -3.48 9.15 -21.77
N TRP A 470 -2.27 9.44 -21.27
CA TRP A 470 -1.07 8.67 -21.58
C TRP A 470 -1.16 7.18 -21.20
N TRP A 471 -1.89 6.83 -20.12
CA TRP A 471 -1.98 5.46 -19.60
C TRP A 471 -2.82 4.51 -20.48
N LEU A 472 -3.33 4.95 -21.63
CA LEU A 472 -3.93 4.03 -22.60
C LEU A 472 -2.90 3.05 -23.17
N SER A 473 -1.64 3.46 -23.35
CA SER A 473 -0.58 2.53 -23.81
C SER A 473 -0.31 1.41 -22.80
N GLU A 474 -0.48 1.69 -21.51
CA GLU A 474 -0.36 0.69 -20.44
C GLU A 474 -1.51 -0.33 -20.43
N MET A 475 -2.65 -0.03 -21.07
CA MET A 475 -3.78 -0.98 -21.15
C MET A 475 -3.51 -2.16 -22.08
N GLU A 476 -2.57 -2.01 -23.01
CA GLU A 476 -2.16 -3.09 -23.94
C GLU A 476 -1.12 -4.04 -23.30
N LEU A 477 -0.53 -3.66 -22.16
CA LEU A 477 0.52 -4.40 -21.48
C LEU A 477 -0.05 -5.31 -20.38
N ASP A 478 0.50 -6.52 -20.27
CA ASP A 478 0.23 -7.40 -19.13
C ASP A 478 1.02 -6.91 -17.90
N ILE A 479 0.32 -6.26 -16.96
CA ILE A 479 0.94 -5.68 -15.76
C ILE A 479 1.50 -6.72 -14.77
N ARG A 480 1.32 -8.03 -15.03
CA ARG A 480 1.82 -9.10 -14.15
C ARG A 480 3.33 -9.25 -14.25
N LYS A 481 4.01 -8.93 -13.15
CA LYS A 481 5.45 -9.08 -12.99
C LYS A 481 5.76 -10.45 -12.34
N PRO A 482 6.86 -11.13 -12.71
CA PRO A 482 7.31 -12.32 -11.99
C PRO A 482 7.70 -11.98 -10.54
N ARG A 483 7.61 -12.96 -9.63
CA ARG A 483 8.04 -12.81 -8.24
C ARG A 483 9.57 -12.63 -8.17
N ALA A 484 10.01 -11.38 -8.09
CA ALA A 484 11.44 -11.02 -7.99
C ALA A 484 11.97 -10.97 -6.54
N THR A 485 11.08 -10.88 -5.55
CA THR A 485 11.40 -10.77 -4.11
C THR A 485 10.56 -11.75 -3.29
N ASN A 486 11.01 -12.06 -2.07
CA ASN A 486 10.26 -12.88 -1.11
C ASN A 486 9.08 -12.12 -0.47
N PHE A 487 8.87 -10.85 -0.83
CA PHE A 487 7.82 -10.00 -0.29
C PHE A 487 6.42 -10.51 -0.63
N GLY A 488 5.50 -10.39 0.33
CA GLY A 488 4.11 -10.82 0.23
C GLY A 488 3.82 -12.12 0.97
N LEU A 489 2.77 -12.81 0.56
CA LEU A 489 2.27 -13.99 1.27
C LEU A 489 2.80 -15.26 0.61
N THR A 490 3.54 -16.05 1.38
CA THR A 490 4.12 -17.33 0.95
C THR A 490 3.88 -18.41 2.02
N ARG A 491 4.09 -19.67 1.68
CA ARG A 491 4.07 -20.76 2.65
C ARG A 491 5.39 -21.52 2.64
N SER A 492 5.77 -22.04 3.80
CA SER A 492 6.93 -22.91 3.92
C SER A 492 6.70 -24.26 3.21
N LYS A 493 7.76 -25.09 3.09
CA LYS A 493 7.63 -26.48 2.64
C LYS A 493 6.70 -27.35 3.52
N SER A 494 6.40 -26.90 4.74
CA SER A 494 5.43 -27.52 5.66
C SER A 494 4.07 -26.80 5.69
N PHE A 495 3.78 -25.98 4.67
CA PHE A 495 2.55 -25.21 4.49
C PHE A 495 2.21 -24.21 5.61
N LYS A 496 3.15 -23.90 6.51
CA LYS A 496 2.99 -22.83 7.49
C LYS A 496 3.07 -21.45 6.81
N PRO A 497 2.29 -20.45 7.26
CA PRO A 497 2.32 -19.11 6.69
C PRO A 497 3.67 -18.42 6.88
N LEU A 498 4.10 -17.68 5.87
CA LEU A 498 5.31 -16.84 5.85
C LEU A 498 4.94 -15.46 5.34
N ILE A 499 5.27 -14.43 6.13
CA ILE A 499 5.10 -13.02 5.79
C ILE A 499 6.47 -12.50 5.33
N ASP A 500 6.55 -12.01 4.10
CA ASP A 500 7.80 -11.55 3.47
C ASP A 500 8.94 -12.60 3.47
N GLY A 501 8.58 -13.88 3.45
CA GLY A 501 9.49 -15.02 3.53
C GLY A 501 9.94 -15.41 4.95
N HIS A 502 9.48 -14.70 5.97
CA HIS A 502 9.80 -14.94 7.38
C HIS A 502 8.60 -15.50 8.16
N TYR A 503 8.87 -16.21 9.26
CA TYR A 503 7.81 -16.59 10.20
C TYR A 503 7.40 -15.37 11.04
N SER A 504 6.16 -15.37 11.53
CA SER A 504 5.76 -14.45 12.61
C SER A 504 6.66 -14.64 13.83
N ARG A 505 6.91 -13.56 14.61
CA ARG A 505 7.83 -13.59 15.76
C ARG A 505 7.47 -14.64 16.81
N ALA A 506 6.18 -14.94 17.01
CA ALA A 506 5.75 -16.00 17.93
C ALA A 506 5.95 -17.40 17.33
N MET A 507 5.62 -17.62 16.05
CA MET A 507 6.07 -18.81 15.31
C MET A 507 7.61 -19.00 15.26
N GLU A 508 8.41 -17.94 15.24
CA GLU A 508 9.88 -18.05 15.34
C GLU A 508 10.30 -18.56 16.73
N GLN A 509 9.67 -18.05 17.80
CA GLN A 509 9.88 -18.54 19.17
C GLN A 509 9.41 -19.99 19.32
N GLU A 510 8.26 -20.37 18.75
CA GLU A 510 7.76 -21.74 18.78
C GLU A 510 8.65 -22.68 17.95
N ALA A 511 9.05 -22.30 16.74
CA ALA A 511 9.97 -23.08 15.91
C ALA A 511 11.34 -23.26 16.59
N THR A 512 11.83 -22.23 17.28
CA THR A 512 13.05 -22.31 18.09
C THR A 512 12.87 -23.24 19.29
N ARG A 513 11.73 -23.15 19.99
CA ARG A 513 11.37 -24.08 21.08
C ARG A 513 11.25 -25.52 20.58
N MET A 514 10.63 -25.75 19.42
CA MET A 514 10.52 -27.08 18.80
C MET A 514 11.90 -27.63 18.40
N LYS A 515 12.81 -26.79 17.87
CA LYS A 515 14.21 -27.19 17.62
C LYS A 515 14.90 -27.61 18.91
N VAL A 516 14.84 -26.81 19.97
CA VAL A 516 15.44 -27.14 21.28
C VAL A 516 14.84 -28.43 21.87
N VAL A 517 13.53 -28.64 21.74
CA VAL A 517 12.87 -29.89 22.17
C VAL A 517 13.31 -31.08 21.31
N ALA A 518 13.45 -30.92 19.99
CA ALA A 518 13.94 -31.97 19.10
C ALA A 518 15.42 -32.30 19.35
N GLU A 519 16.26 -31.30 19.57
CA GLU A 519 17.67 -31.47 19.98
C GLU A 519 17.77 -32.20 21.32
N ARG A 520 16.92 -31.86 22.29
CA ARG A 520 16.86 -32.55 23.59
C ARG A 520 16.32 -33.98 23.49
N ALA A 521 15.34 -34.23 22.60
CA ALA A 521 14.87 -35.59 22.32
C ALA A 521 15.95 -36.43 21.60
N ASN A 522 16.72 -35.81 20.70
CA ASN A 522 17.84 -36.45 20.00
C ASN A 522 19.03 -36.71 20.94
N SER A 523 19.31 -35.82 21.91
CA SER A 523 20.35 -36.08 22.91
C SER A 523 19.94 -37.19 23.88
N ILE A 524 18.68 -37.25 24.31
CA ILE A 524 18.14 -38.38 25.10
C ILE A 524 18.22 -39.70 24.31
N ARG A 525 17.89 -39.69 23.00
CA ARG A 525 18.07 -40.86 22.13
C ARG A 525 19.54 -41.30 22.04
N ARG A 526 20.48 -40.37 21.89
CA ARG A 526 21.93 -40.67 21.88
C ARG A 526 22.39 -41.29 23.20
N ILE A 527 21.98 -40.74 24.35
CA ILE A 527 22.30 -41.28 25.68
C ILE A 527 21.75 -42.71 25.84
N ASN A 528 20.53 -42.96 25.37
CA ASN A 528 19.93 -44.29 25.44
C ASN A 528 20.63 -45.32 24.54
N SER A 529 21.15 -44.94 23.37
CA SER A 529 22.02 -45.84 22.58
C SER A 529 23.34 -46.15 23.30
N THR A 530 24.01 -45.15 23.88
CA THR A 530 25.28 -45.37 24.60
C THR A 530 25.12 -46.30 25.80
N ASN A 531 23.96 -46.27 26.46
CA ASN A 531 23.66 -47.17 27.58
C ASN A 531 23.36 -48.62 27.14
N GLN A 532 22.95 -48.86 25.89
CA GLN A 532 22.78 -50.23 25.36
C GLN A 532 24.13 -50.86 25.00
N ASP A 533 25.05 -50.08 24.43
CA ASP A 533 26.41 -50.55 24.10
C ASP A 533 27.22 -50.96 25.35
N GLN A 534 26.98 -50.31 26.50
CA GLN A 534 27.64 -50.67 27.77
C GLN A 534 27.09 -51.96 28.42
N GLN A 535 25.90 -52.45 28.04
CA GLN A 535 25.35 -53.69 28.58
C GLN A 535 25.71 -54.95 27.78
N GLN A 536 26.37 -54.82 26.62
CA GLN A 536 26.74 -55.97 25.78
C GLN A 536 28.21 -56.43 25.92
N GLN A 537 29.02 -55.80 26.79
CA GLN A 537 30.43 -56.17 27.00
C GLN A 537 30.68 -57.20 28.14
N GLN A 538 29.66 -57.86 28.67
CA GLN A 538 29.80 -58.90 29.71
C GLN A 538 28.97 -60.17 29.44
N ALA A 539 29.20 -60.84 28.31
CA ALA A 539 28.85 -62.26 28.12
C ALA A 539 29.60 -62.90 26.93
N GLU A 540 30.72 -63.57 27.17
CA GLU A 540 31.29 -64.53 26.21
C GLU A 540 30.74 -65.96 26.47
N PRO A 541 30.29 -66.67 25.43
CA PRO A 541 30.31 -68.12 25.38
C PRO A 541 31.28 -68.65 24.31
N PRO A 542 31.89 -69.84 24.50
CA PRO A 542 33.00 -70.30 23.66
C PRO A 542 32.61 -70.89 22.29
N GLN A 543 33.60 -70.90 21.41
CA GLN A 543 33.61 -71.19 19.97
C GLN A 543 33.09 -72.58 19.54
N GLN A 544 32.55 -72.68 18.30
CA GLN A 544 32.97 -73.70 17.32
C GLN A 544 32.57 -73.43 15.84
N GLN A 545 33.60 -73.18 15.01
CA GLN A 545 33.79 -73.47 13.57
C GLN A 545 32.60 -73.64 12.58
N ARG A 546 32.54 -72.81 11.51
CA ARG A 546 33.06 -73.15 10.13
C ARG A 546 32.83 -72.04 9.07
N GLN A 547 33.90 -71.74 8.31
CA GLN A 547 34.03 -71.46 6.84
C GLN A 547 32.76 -70.98 6.05
N GLN A 548 32.76 -69.96 5.17
CA GLN A 548 33.66 -69.65 4.03
C GLN A 548 33.63 -68.13 3.69
N SER A 549 34.76 -67.45 3.45
CA SER A 549 35.35 -67.07 2.14
C SER A 549 34.55 -66.12 1.22
N GLY A 550 35.09 -64.93 0.94
CA GLY A 550 34.67 -63.99 -0.11
C GLY A 550 35.48 -62.68 -0.03
N TYR A 551 36.10 -62.23 -1.14
CA TYR A 551 37.17 -61.22 -1.12
C TYR A 551 36.72 -59.77 -1.41
N THR A 552 37.55 -58.84 -0.93
CA THR A 552 37.50 -57.36 -1.02
C THR A 552 37.81 -56.79 -2.41
N LEU A 553 37.33 -55.57 -2.70
CA LEU A 553 38.04 -54.45 -3.40
C LEU A 553 37.11 -53.20 -3.46
N GLN A 554 37.62 -52.02 -3.87
CA GLN A 554 38.04 -50.97 -2.92
C GLN A 554 38.14 -49.57 -3.59
N ASP A 555 37.33 -48.60 -3.10
CA ASP A 555 37.50 -47.12 -3.25
C ASP A 555 37.51 -46.53 -4.70
N PRO A 556 37.56 -45.19 -4.93
CA PRO A 556 37.58 -44.04 -4.00
C PRO A 556 36.62 -42.85 -4.30
N SER A 557 36.38 -41.97 -3.30
CA SER A 557 36.56 -40.49 -3.36
C SER A 557 35.71 -39.71 -2.34
N GLU A 558 36.34 -38.91 -1.47
CA GLU A 558 36.20 -37.44 -1.32
C GLU A 558 36.81 -36.92 0.01
N GLU A 559 37.11 -35.62 0.06
CA GLU A 559 37.96 -34.96 1.06
C GLU A 559 37.24 -34.65 2.38
N GLY A 560 37.95 -34.77 3.51
CA GLY A 560 37.41 -34.48 4.85
C GLY A 560 37.69 -33.04 5.32
N PRO A 561 36.72 -32.34 5.97
CA PRO A 561 36.92 -31.01 6.51
C PRO A 561 37.65 -30.99 7.88
N ILE A 562 38.35 -29.88 8.13
CA ILE A 562 39.23 -29.63 9.27
C ILE A 562 38.43 -29.25 10.53
N TYR A 563 38.78 -29.81 11.70
CA TYR A 563 38.25 -29.40 13.00
C TYR A 563 39.12 -28.29 13.66
N PRO A 564 38.51 -27.28 14.32
CA PRO A 564 39.26 -26.22 15.00
C PRO A 564 39.77 -26.64 16.40
N ASP A 565 40.91 -26.07 16.80
CA ASP A 565 41.67 -26.40 18.03
C ASP A 565 40.90 -26.11 19.33
N GLU A 566 40.81 -27.11 20.20
CA GLU A 566 40.06 -27.15 21.47
C GLU A 566 40.45 -26.02 22.44
N LYS A 567 41.68 -25.48 22.32
CA LYS A 567 42.19 -24.39 23.15
C LYS A 567 41.52 -23.03 22.91
N LEU A 568 40.85 -22.82 21.78
CA LEU A 568 40.11 -21.58 21.51
C LEU A 568 38.79 -21.50 22.29
N LEU A 569 38.12 -22.63 22.49
CA LEU A 569 36.81 -22.68 23.16
C LEU A 569 36.93 -22.30 24.65
N ALA A 570 37.93 -22.86 25.34
CA ALA A 570 38.19 -22.61 26.76
C ALA A 570 38.58 -21.14 27.06
N ARG A 571 39.08 -20.39 26.08
CA ARG A 571 39.43 -18.97 26.23
C ARG A 571 38.24 -18.04 26.04
N GLN A 572 37.20 -18.48 25.31
CA GLN A 572 35.97 -17.72 25.09
C GLN A 572 35.00 -17.84 26.27
N THR A 573 34.90 -19.02 26.90
CA THR A 573 34.06 -19.22 28.10
C THR A 573 34.54 -18.39 29.28
N ALA A 574 35.86 -18.37 29.55
CA ALA A 574 36.45 -17.56 30.62
C ALA A 574 36.23 -16.04 30.43
N ALA A 575 36.15 -15.56 29.19
CA ALA A 575 35.86 -14.15 28.90
C ALA A 575 34.37 -13.79 29.14
N ALA A 576 33.45 -14.73 28.91
CA ALA A 576 32.02 -14.53 29.15
C ALA A 576 31.69 -14.46 30.66
N GLU A 577 32.32 -15.29 31.49
CA GLU A 577 32.14 -15.27 32.95
C GLU A 577 32.68 -13.97 33.57
N ALA A 578 33.82 -13.47 33.09
CA ALA A 578 34.36 -12.17 33.52
C ALA A 578 33.42 -10.99 33.17
N ALA A 579 32.76 -11.04 32.01
CA ALA A 579 31.78 -10.01 31.62
C ALA A 579 30.49 -10.06 32.46
N ALA A 580 30.03 -11.26 32.84
CA ALA A 580 28.86 -11.43 33.70
C ALA A 580 29.09 -10.90 35.13
N ALA A 581 30.29 -11.08 35.69
CA ALA A 581 30.66 -10.57 37.00
C ALA A 581 30.67 -9.03 37.06
N ALA A 582 31.13 -8.36 36.00
CA ALA A 582 31.16 -6.90 35.91
C ALA A 582 29.74 -6.27 35.85
N ALA A 583 28.77 -6.97 35.27
CA ALA A 583 27.40 -6.47 35.14
C ALA A 583 26.60 -6.45 36.46
N GLN A 584 26.99 -7.24 37.46
CA GLN A 584 26.27 -7.34 38.74
C GLN A 584 26.70 -6.29 39.79
N GLN A 585 27.75 -5.50 39.53
CA GLN A 585 28.20 -4.44 40.45
C GLN A 585 27.56 -3.06 40.20
N PHE A 586 26.70 -2.91 39.19
CA PHE A 586 26.19 -1.59 38.75
C PHE A 586 24.70 -1.32 39.07
N SER A 587 24.01 -2.20 39.80
CA SER A 587 22.56 -2.09 40.06
C SER A 587 22.17 -1.70 41.50
N SER A 588 23.11 -1.19 42.31
CA SER A 588 22.90 -0.93 43.75
C SER A 588 23.32 0.47 44.21
N SER A 589 22.77 1.52 43.60
CA SER A 589 22.75 2.87 44.21
C SER A 589 21.55 3.71 43.77
N SER A 590 21.12 4.60 44.68
CA SER A 590 20.11 5.67 44.53
C SER A 590 18.62 5.27 44.36
N THR A 591 18.00 4.87 45.48
CA THR A 591 16.59 5.19 45.77
C THR A 591 16.43 5.74 47.18
N GLU A 592 16.70 7.02 47.38
CA GLU A 592 16.07 7.83 48.43
C GLU A 592 15.95 9.27 47.91
N ASP A 593 14.73 9.72 47.57
CA ASP A 593 14.19 10.92 48.24
C ASP A 593 12.68 11.18 48.02
N ALA A 594 12.07 11.73 49.06
CA ALA A 594 10.89 12.59 49.09
C ALA A 594 9.58 12.21 48.32
N LYS A 595 8.71 11.44 49.01
CA LYS A 595 7.26 11.72 48.99
C LYS A 595 6.97 13.15 49.48
N LYS A 596 6.18 13.97 48.76
CA LYS A 596 5.38 15.05 49.39
C LYS A 596 4.24 15.63 48.52
N LYS A 597 3.10 15.86 49.19
CA LYS A 597 1.90 16.66 48.80
C LYS A 597 1.09 16.14 47.59
N LYS A 598 -0.08 15.52 47.79
CA LYS A 598 -1.40 16.05 48.23
C LYS A 598 -2.14 16.93 47.21
N LYS A 599 -3.14 16.31 46.57
CA LYS A 599 -4.58 16.62 46.64
C LYS A 599 -5.07 18.03 46.26
N LYS A 600 -5.95 18.09 45.26
CA LYS A 600 -7.17 18.92 45.34
C LYS A 600 -8.31 18.28 44.54
N ASP A 601 -9.46 18.12 45.20
CA ASP A 601 -10.68 17.51 44.68
C ASP A 601 -11.47 18.49 43.79
N ARG A 602 -12.35 17.98 42.90
CA ARG A 602 -13.79 18.30 42.90
C ARG A 602 -14.60 17.49 41.88
N ASN A 603 -15.77 16.99 42.31
CA ASN A 603 -16.83 16.45 41.48
C ASN A 603 -17.48 17.56 40.63
N MET A 604 -18.07 17.20 39.49
CA MET A 604 -19.47 17.53 39.24
C MET A 604 -20.15 16.41 38.44
N ASP A 605 -21.46 16.29 38.62
CA ASP A 605 -22.32 15.22 38.12
C ASP A 605 -23.09 15.66 36.86
N SER A 606 -23.82 14.71 36.27
CA SER A 606 -25.02 14.87 35.44
C SER A 606 -24.92 15.01 33.91
N THR A 607 -25.71 14.12 33.29
CA THR A 607 -26.52 14.25 32.07
C THR A 607 -25.87 13.96 30.71
N GLU A 608 -26.47 12.98 30.04
CA GLU A 608 -26.35 12.70 28.61
C GLU A 608 -26.73 13.94 27.78
N LEU A 609 -26.01 14.19 26.69
CA LEU A 609 -26.54 14.95 25.56
C LEU A 609 -25.79 14.57 24.28
N ASP A 610 -26.53 13.96 23.37
CA ASP A 610 -26.12 13.64 22.01
C ASP A 610 -25.76 14.93 21.27
N MET A 611 -24.53 15.02 20.73
CA MET A 611 -24.07 16.21 20.01
C MET A 611 -23.22 15.84 18.80
N THR A 612 -23.94 15.59 17.72
CA THR A 612 -23.41 15.71 16.36
C THR A 612 -23.16 17.20 16.03
N ALA A 613 -22.20 17.44 15.12
CA ALA A 613 -21.68 18.75 14.70
C ALA A 613 -20.79 19.52 15.71
N ILE A 614 -19.61 19.94 15.22
CA ILE A 614 -18.85 21.10 15.72
C ILE A 614 -18.33 21.86 14.47
N PRO A 615 -18.47 23.20 14.39
CA PRO A 615 -18.06 24.02 13.24
C PRO A 615 -16.71 24.74 13.46
N LEU A 616 -16.18 25.42 12.42
CA LEU A 616 -15.65 26.82 12.41
C LEU A 616 -14.76 27.11 11.17
N GLY A 617 -15.16 28.10 10.38
CA GLY A 617 -14.27 29.23 10.01
C GLY A 617 -14.52 30.36 11.03
N GLU A 618 -13.97 31.57 10.96
CA GLU A 618 -13.07 32.24 10.02
C GLU A 618 -12.57 33.52 10.75
N SER A 619 -11.47 34.14 10.33
CA SER A 619 -11.41 35.62 10.27
C SER A 619 -10.17 36.13 9.54
N VAL A 620 -10.37 36.66 8.34
CA VAL A 620 -9.45 37.61 7.71
C VAL A 620 -9.93 39.02 8.04
N ALA A 621 -9.08 39.82 8.69
CA ALA A 621 -9.32 41.26 8.81
C ALA A 621 -8.81 41.98 7.55
N VAL A 622 -9.67 42.80 6.95
CA VAL A 622 -9.32 43.70 5.84
C VAL A 622 -8.76 44.99 6.42
N ASP A 623 -7.62 45.44 5.91
CA ASP A 623 -7.20 46.84 6.06
C ASP A 623 -6.45 47.31 4.80
N ASP A 624 -6.68 48.56 4.40
CA ASP A 624 -6.53 49.00 3.01
C ASP A 624 -5.46 50.10 2.87
N LYS A 625 -4.39 49.85 2.06
CA LYS A 625 -3.70 50.88 1.23
C LYS A 625 -2.44 50.41 0.47
N LYS A 626 -2.43 50.76 -0.82
CA LYS A 626 -1.29 51.21 -1.67
C LYS A 626 -0.11 50.27 -1.95
N SER A 627 -0.18 49.69 -3.16
CA SER A 627 0.88 49.67 -4.18
C SER A 627 2.35 49.43 -3.77
N LYS A 628 2.84 48.21 -4.05
CA LYS A 628 4.16 47.97 -4.66
C LYS A 628 4.17 46.58 -5.29
N PHE A 629 4.67 46.46 -6.52
CA PHE A 629 4.94 45.17 -7.15
C PHE A 629 5.96 44.39 -6.29
N GLY A 630 5.48 43.37 -5.58
CA GLY A 630 6.31 42.49 -4.76
C GLY A 630 6.62 41.21 -5.52
N VAL A 631 7.90 41.01 -5.89
CA VAL A 631 8.37 39.72 -6.40
C VAL A 631 8.14 38.66 -5.32
N THR A 632 7.31 37.66 -5.62
CA THR A 632 6.93 36.62 -4.67
C THR A 632 8.10 35.69 -4.33
N LYS A 633 8.12 35.20 -3.08
CA LYS A 633 9.31 34.62 -2.46
C LYS A 633 9.47 33.14 -2.82
N VAL A 634 10.54 32.80 -3.55
CA VAL A 634 10.91 31.40 -3.84
C VAL A 634 11.18 30.63 -2.54
N ARG A 635 10.63 29.40 -2.45
CA ARG A 635 10.83 28.46 -1.34
C ARG A 635 12.25 27.85 -1.48
N VAL A 636 13.14 28.12 -0.52
CA VAL A 636 14.52 27.59 -0.56
C VAL A 636 14.53 26.15 -0.04
N GLU A 637 14.94 25.20 -0.88
CA GLU A 637 15.09 23.79 -0.46
C GLU A 637 16.19 23.64 0.61
N PRO A 638 16.03 22.72 1.59
CA PRO A 638 17.10 22.37 2.55
C PRO A 638 18.41 21.95 1.86
N LYS A 639 18.33 21.39 0.65
CA LYS A 639 19.49 21.03 -0.19
C LYS A 639 20.42 22.21 -0.47
N VAL A 640 19.92 23.45 -0.48
CA VAL A 640 20.73 24.65 -0.73
C VAL A 640 21.64 24.96 0.47
N PHE A 641 21.20 24.69 1.69
CA PHE A 641 22.05 24.81 2.89
C PHE A 641 23.15 23.75 2.90
N PHE A 642 22.81 22.48 2.68
CA PHE A 642 23.80 21.40 2.55
C PHE A 642 24.79 21.61 1.39
N ALA A 643 24.34 22.24 0.29
CA ALA A 643 25.23 22.64 -0.81
C ALA A 643 26.21 23.75 -0.39
N ASN A 644 25.76 24.73 0.41
CA ASN A 644 26.63 25.77 0.96
C ASN A 644 27.70 25.18 1.91
N GLU A 645 27.28 24.33 2.84
CA GLU A 645 28.18 23.61 3.76
C GLU A 645 29.20 22.75 3.00
N ARG A 646 28.76 21.97 2.01
CA ARG A 646 29.66 21.16 1.17
C ARG A 646 30.70 22.02 0.45
N THR A 647 30.29 23.17 -0.11
CA THR A 647 31.26 24.09 -0.73
C THR A 647 32.25 24.63 0.30
N PHE A 648 31.80 25.06 1.48
CA PHE A 648 32.69 25.54 2.54
C PHE A 648 33.71 24.49 2.99
N ILE A 649 33.27 23.23 3.18
CA ILE A 649 34.15 22.11 3.51
C ILE A 649 35.20 21.88 2.42
N SER A 650 34.84 21.94 1.14
CA SER A 650 35.82 21.80 0.04
C SER A 650 36.87 22.92 0.01
N TRP A 651 36.49 24.16 0.33
CA TRP A 651 37.43 25.27 0.45
C TRP A 651 38.38 25.09 1.65
N LEU A 652 37.87 24.63 2.79
CA LEU A 652 38.71 24.32 3.96
C LEU A 652 39.67 23.14 3.73
N GLN A 653 39.23 22.09 3.03
CA GLN A 653 40.09 20.97 2.64
C GLN A 653 41.27 21.47 1.77
N PHE A 654 41.01 22.38 0.83
CA PHE A 654 42.07 22.99 0.02
C PHE A 654 43.03 23.85 0.87
N CYS A 655 42.51 24.64 1.80
CA CYS A 655 43.33 25.42 2.74
C CYS A 655 44.21 24.52 3.62
N ALA A 656 43.68 23.39 4.09
CA ALA A 656 44.43 22.42 4.88
C ALA A 656 45.58 21.76 4.08
N LEU A 657 45.34 21.45 2.79
CA LEU A 657 46.39 20.96 1.89
C LEU A 657 47.48 22.02 1.66
N LEU A 658 47.12 23.27 1.37
CA LEU A 658 48.09 24.36 1.24
C LEU A 658 48.88 24.60 2.53
N LEU A 659 48.22 24.60 3.68
CA LEU A 659 48.89 24.75 4.98
C LEU A 659 49.85 23.58 5.26
N THR A 660 49.48 22.36 4.90
CA THR A 660 50.36 21.17 5.01
C THR A 660 51.60 21.32 4.13
N VAL A 661 51.45 21.81 2.89
CA VAL A 661 52.58 22.11 2.00
C VAL A 661 53.45 23.24 2.58
N ALA A 662 52.84 24.32 3.07
CA ALA A 662 53.54 25.45 3.69
C ALA A 662 54.36 25.02 4.92
N LEU A 663 53.77 24.24 5.83
CA LEU A 663 54.45 23.73 7.03
C LEU A 663 55.58 22.75 6.66
N ASN A 664 55.40 21.89 5.67
CA ASN A 664 56.47 21.01 5.19
C ASN A 664 57.63 21.83 4.58
N LEU A 665 57.33 22.85 3.77
CA LEU A 665 58.35 23.76 3.24
C LEU A 665 59.08 24.50 4.37
N MET A 666 58.38 24.96 5.42
CA MET A 666 59.03 25.66 6.54
C MET A 666 59.86 24.74 7.44
N ASN A 667 59.41 23.49 7.66
CA ASN A 667 60.10 22.53 8.55
C ASN A 667 61.32 21.87 7.88
N PHE A 668 61.32 21.70 6.57
CA PHE A 668 62.40 21.03 5.82
C PHE A 668 63.25 21.98 4.96
N ALA A 669 63.02 23.29 5.01
CA ALA A 669 63.86 24.27 4.30
C ALA A 669 65.24 24.44 4.95
N THR A 670 66.28 24.16 4.18
CA THR A 670 67.66 24.55 4.48
C THR A 670 67.95 26.02 4.20
N ASP A 671 67.21 26.62 3.25
CA ASP A 671 67.49 27.95 2.71
C ASP A 671 66.40 28.95 3.14
N ASP A 672 66.81 30.17 3.51
CA ASP A 672 65.86 31.20 3.96
C ASP A 672 64.85 31.61 2.87
N SER A 673 65.20 31.50 1.59
CA SER A 673 64.26 31.69 0.47
C SER A 673 63.08 30.71 0.52
N THR A 674 63.35 29.43 0.80
CA THR A 674 62.32 28.39 0.89
C THR A 674 61.44 28.59 2.15
N ARG A 675 62.03 29.08 3.25
CA ARG A 675 61.29 29.46 4.48
C ARG A 675 60.35 30.64 4.22
N ILE A 676 60.80 31.66 3.50
CA ILE A 676 59.98 32.82 3.08
C ILE A 676 58.83 32.36 2.18
N VAL A 677 59.08 31.49 1.20
CA VAL A 677 58.04 30.93 0.32
C VAL A 677 57.01 30.11 1.12
N GLY A 678 57.45 29.29 2.08
CA GLY A 678 56.53 28.59 2.99
C GLY A 678 55.66 29.56 3.81
N GLY A 679 56.23 30.64 4.32
CA GLY A 679 55.50 31.72 5.00
C GLY A 679 54.46 32.40 4.10
N ILE A 680 54.78 32.64 2.82
CA ILE A 680 53.85 33.20 1.83
C ILE A 680 52.67 32.24 1.58
N PHE A 681 52.92 30.93 1.42
CA PHE A 681 51.85 29.95 1.27
C PHE A 681 50.97 29.82 2.53
N MET A 682 51.55 29.93 3.72
CA MET A 682 50.79 29.95 4.99
C MET A 682 49.89 31.19 5.08
N GLY A 683 50.40 32.37 4.72
CA GLY A 683 49.59 33.60 4.65
C GLY A 683 48.47 33.50 3.60
N LEU A 684 48.76 32.93 2.42
CA LEU A 684 47.77 32.71 1.37
C LEU A 684 46.66 31.73 1.82
N ALA A 685 47.01 30.64 2.50
CA ALA A 685 46.04 29.70 3.07
C ALA A 685 45.11 30.38 4.10
N ALA A 686 45.64 31.26 4.95
CA ALA A 686 44.83 32.04 5.89
C ALA A 686 43.86 33.01 5.18
N VAL A 687 44.32 33.71 4.13
CA VAL A 687 43.47 34.61 3.32
C VAL A 687 42.34 33.84 2.63
N ILE A 688 42.63 32.66 2.06
CA ILE A 688 41.62 31.81 1.41
C ILE A 688 40.61 31.26 2.43
N ALA A 689 41.05 30.88 3.64
CA ALA A 689 40.16 30.42 4.71
C ALA A 689 39.20 31.55 5.19
N ILE A 690 39.70 32.77 5.35
CA ILE A 690 38.88 33.95 5.68
C ILE A 690 37.89 34.26 4.56
N TYR A 691 38.32 34.17 3.29
CA TYR A 691 37.43 34.34 2.13
C TYR A 691 36.32 33.28 2.10
N ALA A 692 36.66 32.00 2.35
CA ALA A 692 35.70 30.91 2.40
C ALA A 692 34.65 31.12 3.50
N LEU A 693 35.07 31.56 4.70
CA LEU A 693 34.17 31.91 5.80
C LEU A 693 33.26 33.09 5.43
N TYR A 694 33.82 34.18 4.88
CA TYR A 694 33.04 35.32 4.42
C TYR A 694 32.01 34.93 3.34
N ARG A 695 32.38 34.07 2.38
CA ARG A 695 31.46 33.56 1.36
C ARG A 695 30.37 32.67 1.96
N PHE A 696 30.72 31.80 2.90
CA PHE A 696 29.75 30.95 3.62
C PHE A 696 28.74 31.79 4.41
N GLU A 697 29.20 32.75 5.22
CA GLU A 697 28.33 33.65 5.98
C GLU A 697 27.50 34.55 5.07
N LYS A 698 28.10 35.13 4.02
CA LYS A 698 27.37 35.95 3.04
C LYS A 698 26.28 35.14 2.33
N ARG A 699 26.57 33.88 1.97
CA ARG A 699 25.58 33.00 1.33
C ARG A 699 24.49 32.57 2.30
N ALA A 700 24.82 32.20 3.53
CA ALA A 700 23.84 31.93 4.59
C ALA A 700 22.98 33.17 4.91
N TRP A 701 23.59 34.36 4.94
CA TRP A 701 22.92 35.65 5.10
C TRP A 701 21.95 35.93 3.94
N MET A 702 22.37 35.73 2.70
CA MET A 702 21.51 35.94 1.51
C MET A 702 20.37 34.93 1.44
N ILE A 703 20.62 33.67 1.80
CA ILE A 703 19.58 32.62 1.89
C ILE A 703 18.56 32.99 2.99
N ASN A 704 19.03 33.34 4.19
CA ASN A 704 18.15 33.70 5.31
C ASN A 704 17.36 34.99 5.08
N ARG A 705 17.97 36.01 4.45
CA ARG A 705 17.29 37.25 4.03
C ARG A 705 16.51 37.13 2.70
N ARG A 706 16.60 35.98 2.00
CA ARG A 706 15.94 35.69 0.71
C ARG A 706 16.19 36.75 -0.37
N VAL A 707 17.44 37.20 -0.50
CA VAL A 707 17.83 38.22 -1.49
C VAL A 707 17.93 37.58 -2.88
N VAL A 708 17.23 38.14 -3.87
CA VAL A 708 17.27 37.64 -5.25
C VAL A 708 18.60 38.03 -5.90
N GLY A 709 19.45 37.05 -6.18
CA GLY A 709 20.75 37.23 -6.82
C GLY A 709 21.42 35.89 -7.17
N ARG A 710 22.50 35.95 -7.96
CA ARG A 710 23.31 34.75 -8.28
C ARG A 710 24.04 34.27 -7.03
N TYR A 711 23.82 33.00 -6.67
CA TYR A 711 24.46 32.35 -5.51
C TYR A 711 25.83 31.73 -5.82
N ASP A 712 26.24 31.74 -7.09
CA ASP A 712 27.47 31.12 -7.56
C ASP A 712 28.72 31.96 -7.23
N ASP A 713 29.88 31.30 -7.15
CA ASP A 713 31.17 31.98 -6.99
C ASP A 713 31.97 31.93 -8.29
N LEU A 714 31.72 32.91 -9.16
CA LEU A 714 32.37 33.01 -10.46
C LEU A 714 33.83 33.50 -10.37
N TRP A 715 34.20 34.15 -9.27
CA TRP A 715 35.48 34.87 -9.14
C TRP A 715 36.46 34.18 -8.18
N GLY A 716 35.98 33.50 -7.14
CA GLY A 716 36.83 32.81 -6.15
C GLY A 716 37.89 31.88 -6.79
N PRO A 717 37.51 30.92 -7.64
CA PRO A 717 38.47 30.03 -8.29
C PRO A 717 39.48 30.77 -9.20
N ALA A 718 39.02 31.79 -9.93
CA ALA A 718 39.89 32.56 -10.83
C ALA A 718 40.94 33.37 -10.04
N VAL A 719 40.54 34.03 -8.95
CA VAL A 719 41.45 34.77 -8.06
C VAL A 719 42.43 33.81 -7.39
N LEU A 720 41.98 32.64 -6.95
CA LEU A 720 42.84 31.61 -6.36
C LEU A 720 43.91 31.10 -7.34
N CYS A 721 43.54 30.83 -8.60
CA CYS A 721 44.50 30.46 -9.64
C CYS A 721 45.54 31.56 -9.89
N VAL A 722 45.12 32.83 -9.98
CA VAL A 722 46.05 33.97 -10.16
C VAL A 722 47.00 34.12 -8.97
N LEU A 723 46.50 33.98 -7.73
CA LEU A 723 47.33 34.06 -6.52
C LEU A 723 48.33 32.90 -6.42
N LEU A 724 47.95 31.68 -6.79
CA LEU A 724 48.85 30.53 -6.81
C LEU A 724 49.91 30.65 -7.91
N VAL A 725 49.53 31.09 -9.11
CA VAL A 725 50.50 31.37 -10.19
C VAL A 725 51.44 32.50 -9.78
N GLY A 726 50.94 33.55 -9.12
CA GLY A 726 51.77 34.62 -8.53
C GLY A 726 52.76 34.09 -7.50
N ALA A 727 52.32 33.25 -6.55
CA ALA A 727 53.19 32.63 -5.56
C ALA A 727 54.24 31.70 -6.18
N LEU A 728 53.90 30.98 -7.25
CA LEU A 728 54.85 30.18 -8.03
C LEU A 728 55.86 31.04 -8.79
N ILE A 729 55.45 32.15 -9.41
CA ILE A 729 56.36 33.09 -10.08
C ILE A 729 57.32 33.72 -9.06
N VAL A 730 56.84 34.11 -7.86
CA VAL A 730 57.69 34.62 -6.78
C VAL A 730 58.68 33.55 -6.29
N ASN A 731 58.25 32.28 -6.16
CA ASN A 731 59.15 31.16 -5.86
C ASN A 731 60.24 31.01 -6.94
N PHE A 732 59.87 30.95 -8.22
CA PHE A 732 60.83 30.87 -9.33
C PHE A 732 61.78 32.06 -9.36
N TYR A 733 61.31 33.29 -9.11
CA TYR A 733 62.14 34.49 -9.07
C TYR A 733 63.14 34.45 -7.91
N LEU A 734 62.69 34.14 -6.69
CA LEU A 734 63.55 34.01 -5.50
C LEU A 734 64.57 32.88 -5.65
N ARG A 735 64.27 31.85 -6.45
CA ARG A 735 65.16 30.72 -6.75
C ARG A 735 66.08 30.93 -7.95
N PHE A 736 65.93 32.04 -8.68
CA PHE A 736 66.82 32.46 -9.77
C PHE A 736 67.73 33.64 -9.39
N HIS A 737 67.49 34.27 -8.23
CA HIS A 737 68.22 35.44 -7.75
C HIS A 737 68.97 35.22 -6.42
N ASN A 738 68.65 34.13 -5.72
CA ASN A 738 69.55 33.46 -4.77
C ASN A 738 70.18 32.23 -5.47
#